data_AF-A0A2V9LQA3-F1
#
_entry.id   AF-A0A2V9LQA3-F1
#
_cell.length_a   1.000
_cell.length_b   1.000
_cell.length_c   1.000
_cell.angle_alpha   90.00
_cell.angle_beta   90.00
_cell.angle_gamma   90.00
#
_symmetry.space_group_name_H-M   'P 1'
#
loop_
_entity.id
_entity.type
_entity.pdbx_description
1 polymer ?
#
loop_
_entity_poly.entity_id
_entity_poly.type
_entity_poly.pdbx_seq_one_letter_code
_entity_poly.pdbx_strand_id
1 'polypeptide(L)'
;MRPSNHFMSPTSSYNVRGMVRLTFILSCLLWGCGLILGQTSPSTFDQEWRVYGHDPGGMRFSGLKQINHTNVSKLQRAWTYVVSRGTGIEIEALETTPLMVDGVLYFTTPTSRAIAVDGETGKEIWVFDPFSGQSGSRRPVPNRGAAYWQGHSPLTCGGEKDGADKRIFYATLDGRLFALNPRNGKPCQGFGEGGAIDLRKGVTDGWPQGMYEVSSPPTVYKDLVITGAGLQEFPSKGPSGAVRAFDVRTGGLIWKFDSVPRPGEIGHDTWEGDDWKDRSGTNVWGIMTVDMERGMVFLPFGCPSYDFYGADRKGKGLFGNSLVALDAATGKLLWYYQMVHHDIWDYDLQAPPALVVVRRKGHDVPAVAEITKMGFLFVLDRLTGKPLFPVEERPVAQSKVPGEAAWATQPFPLKPPPLAKISVTLDDVTTVTAESRRYCLENFGSALPGGIFKPWGLELTIEMPGTLGGGNWSGTSFDPSLGYLFVNVSEVGAAGYMQPQKAGSPEAYVRASKWGGYARYWDEHHYPCQQPPWGDLNAVNLNTGEIAWKVPLGVVDQLEAKGISETGVPNLGGSIATAGGLVFVAATDDHRFRAFDSRTGRQLWVTQLESNGHATPITYWGKRTKKQYVVIAVGPGGYFNPDTSAPQVLAAYALFPKGQAPRNVTPQLSSPDVSGPGREPPEISALGSPISQPVPFSHKLHMQAGAKCENCHPISETGDKMGVPALSGCLQCHRAVLTESPAIQKLAALSKEPQPPSWAQVYRLPDFVFFSHRKHLNAGAECAVCHGPVQDRDTLWQEKEVSMVACVGCHKLRKASINCDLCHNIGR
;
A
#
# COMPACT_ATOMS: atom_id res chain seq x y z
N MET A 1 11.86 55.27 34.23
CA MET A 1 11.74 56.71 33.92
C MET A 1 10.68 56.89 32.82
N ARG A 2 9.98 58.02 32.81
CA ARG A 2 9.15 58.59 31.71
C ARG A 2 9.83 59.92 31.29
N PRO A 3 9.63 60.50 30.09
CA PRO A 3 8.34 60.95 29.51
C PRO A 3 8.24 60.64 27.99
N SER A 4 7.32 61.14 27.13
CA SER A 4 6.13 62.05 27.17
C SER A 4 5.22 61.67 25.96
N ASN A 5 3.88 61.73 25.95
CA ASN A 5 2.95 62.88 26.04
C ASN A 5 3.18 63.94 24.92
N HIS A 6 2.22 64.59 24.26
CA HIS A 6 0.74 64.76 24.31
C HIS A 6 0.20 64.79 22.84
N PHE A 7 -1.08 64.93 22.42
CA PHE A 7 -2.44 65.14 22.97
C PHE A 7 -3.47 64.57 21.91
N MET A 8 -4.78 64.86 21.72
CA MET A 8 -5.83 65.76 22.28
C MET A 8 -7.26 65.20 21.98
N SER A 9 -8.32 65.96 22.27
CA SER A 9 -9.71 65.84 21.75
C SER A 9 -10.28 67.26 21.48
N PRO A 10 -11.48 67.47 20.87
CA PRO A 10 -12.72 67.52 21.69
C PRO A 10 -14.11 67.29 21.02
N THR A 11 -15.07 66.99 21.92
CA THR A 11 -16.55 67.15 21.98
C THR A 11 -17.42 67.92 20.94
N SER A 12 -18.74 67.60 21.00
CA SER A 12 -19.92 68.50 20.82
C SER A 12 -20.55 68.60 19.41
N SER A 13 -21.84 68.88 19.19
CA SER A 13 -23.18 68.44 19.69
C SER A 13 -24.25 69.48 19.27
N TYR A 14 -25.56 69.18 19.35
CA TYR A 14 -26.74 70.02 19.00
C TYR A 14 -27.00 70.28 17.48
N ASN A 15 -28.21 70.56 16.95
CA ASN A 15 -29.63 70.31 17.35
C ASN A 15 -30.61 70.73 16.19
N VAL A 16 -31.93 70.50 16.37
CA VAL A 16 -33.11 71.15 15.72
C VAL A 16 -33.69 70.55 14.41
N ARG A 17 -35.01 70.23 14.50
CA ARG A 17 -36.14 70.23 13.52
C ARG A 17 -35.79 70.66 12.07
N GLY A 18 -36.18 69.96 11.00
CA GLY A 18 -37.57 69.69 10.54
C GLY A 18 -37.96 70.69 9.41
N MET A 19 -38.83 70.45 8.42
CA MET A 19 -39.80 69.37 8.15
C MET A 19 -40.26 69.47 6.67
N VAL A 20 -40.28 68.37 5.89
CA VAL A 20 -40.96 68.30 4.57
C VAL A 20 -41.68 66.94 4.41
N ARG A 21 -42.83 66.96 3.72
CA ARG A 21 -43.79 65.85 3.55
C ARG A 21 -43.34 64.83 2.49
N LEU A 22 -43.62 63.53 2.68
CA LEU A 22 -44.65 62.80 1.90
C LEU A 22 -45.01 61.41 2.49
N THR A 23 -46.16 60.91 2.05
CA THR A 23 -46.89 59.64 2.30
C THR A 23 -46.00 58.39 2.54
N PHE A 24 -46.08 57.63 3.65
CA PHE A 24 -47.10 56.66 4.11
C PHE A 24 -47.16 55.30 3.33
N ILE A 25 -47.15 54.19 4.08
CA ILE A 25 -47.42 52.77 3.72
C ILE A 25 -46.45 52.04 2.75
N LEU A 26 -45.43 51.35 3.28
CA LEU A 26 -45.19 49.88 3.07
C LEU A 26 -44.01 49.34 3.93
N SER A 27 -44.16 49.20 5.26
CA SER A 27 -43.00 48.83 6.12
C SER A 27 -43.27 47.96 7.38
N CYS A 28 -44.47 47.43 7.58
CA CYS A 28 -44.84 46.69 8.81
C CYS A 28 -45.13 45.19 8.61
N LEU A 29 -44.62 44.56 7.54
CA LEU A 29 -44.92 43.15 7.20
C LEU A 29 -43.72 42.31 6.69
N LEU A 30 -42.48 42.69 7.07
CA LEU A 30 -41.25 41.97 6.69
C LEU A 30 -40.29 41.68 7.87
N TRP A 31 -40.84 41.51 9.08
CA TRP A 31 -40.11 40.99 10.25
C TRP A 31 -40.67 39.62 10.68
N GLY A 32 -40.64 38.67 9.74
CA GLY A 32 -41.06 37.28 9.93
C GLY A 32 -40.63 36.43 8.73
N CYS A 33 -40.24 35.17 8.98
CA CYS A 33 -39.79 34.21 7.96
C CYS A 33 -38.59 34.68 7.08
N GLY A 34 -37.41 34.83 7.71
CA GLY A 34 -36.15 35.17 7.03
C GLY A 34 -34.97 34.23 7.28
N LEU A 35 -35.12 33.20 8.13
CA LEU A 35 -34.09 32.17 8.36
C LEU A 35 -34.07 31.16 7.20
N ILE A 36 -33.67 31.62 6.01
CA ILE A 36 -33.17 30.74 4.97
C ILE A 36 -31.88 30.12 5.51
N LEU A 37 -31.93 28.82 5.81
CA LEU A 37 -30.72 28.00 5.92
C LEU A 37 -29.98 28.14 4.60
N GLY A 38 -28.94 28.98 4.60
CA GLY A 38 -28.05 29.14 3.47
C GLY A 38 -27.39 27.78 3.20
N GLN A 39 -27.92 27.04 2.23
CA GLN A 39 -27.26 25.86 1.70
C GLN A 39 -26.01 26.36 0.98
N THR A 40 -24.92 26.48 1.73
CA THR A 40 -23.58 26.60 1.17
C THR A 40 -23.37 25.36 0.33
N SER A 41 -23.46 25.51 -1.00
CA SER A 41 -23.06 24.48 -1.95
C SER A 41 -21.70 23.93 -1.51
N PRO A 42 -21.55 22.60 -1.32
CA PRO A 42 -20.27 22.00 -0.93
C PRO A 42 -19.15 22.58 -1.78
N SER A 43 -18.11 23.11 -1.12
CA SER A 43 -17.02 23.77 -1.83
C SER A 43 -16.38 22.81 -2.84
N THR A 44 -15.72 23.31 -3.87
CA THR A 44 -15.04 22.46 -4.86
C THR A 44 -13.95 21.56 -4.26
N PHE A 45 -13.49 21.86 -3.03
CA PHE A 45 -12.60 21.00 -2.25
C PHE A 45 -13.34 19.81 -1.60
N ASP A 46 -14.50 20.05 -0.99
CA ASP A 46 -15.38 19.05 -0.32
C ASP A 46 -16.01 18.03 -1.31
N GLN A 47 -15.89 18.30 -2.61
CA GLN A 47 -16.32 17.41 -3.69
C GLN A 47 -15.18 16.59 -4.33
N GLU A 48 -13.94 16.77 -3.88
CA GLU A 48 -12.72 16.15 -4.41
C GLU A 48 -11.93 15.42 -3.31
N TRP A 49 -10.71 14.93 -3.60
CA TRP A 49 -9.87 14.24 -2.60
C TRP A 49 -8.42 14.70 -2.78
N ARG A 50 -8.15 15.96 -2.39
CA ARG A 50 -6.95 16.69 -2.80
C ARG A 50 -5.69 16.37 -1.98
N VAL A 51 -5.85 15.75 -0.82
CA VAL A 51 -4.75 15.23 0.02
C VAL A 51 -5.11 13.82 0.50
N TYR A 52 -4.11 13.03 0.89
CA TYR A 52 -4.26 11.62 1.31
C TYR A 52 -5.46 11.40 2.25
N GLY A 53 -5.59 12.26 3.26
CA GLY A 53 -6.62 12.18 4.30
C GLY A 53 -8.00 12.75 3.97
N HIS A 54 -8.30 13.08 2.70
CA HIS A 54 -9.33 14.04 2.25
C HIS A 54 -9.04 15.49 2.70
N ASP A 55 -8.83 15.69 4.00
CA ASP A 55 -8.38 16.92 4.62
C ASP A 55 -6.96 16.77 5.23
N PRO A 56 -6.23 17.87 5.51
CA PRO A 56 -4.87 17.80 6.07
C PRO A 56 -4.78 17.22 7.50
N GLY A 57 -5.89 17.21 8.24
CA GLY A 57 -6.01 16.58 9.56
C GLY A 57 -6.34 15.08 9.52
N GLY A 58 -6.67 14.53 8.35
CA GLY A 58 -6.82 13.09 8.18
C GLY A 58 -8.13 12.49 8.70
N MET A 59 -9.23 13.25 8.75
CA MET A 59 -10.54 12.70 9.14
C MET A 59 -11.08 11.67 8.15
N ARG A 60 -10.67 11.74 6.87
CA ARG A 60 -11.15 10.87 5.77
C ARG A 60 -12.67 10.82 5.64
N PHE A 61 -13.32 11.95 5.91
CA PHE A 61 -14.76 12.13 5.84
C PHE A 61 -15.12 12.96 4.62
N SER A 62 -16.02 12.47 3.77
CA SER A 62 -16.55 13.27 2.64
C SER A 62 -17.99 13.74 2.90
N GLY A 63 -18.26 15.02 2.62
CA GLY A 63 -19.62 15.59 2.61
C GLY A 63 -20.55 15.02 1.52
N LEU A 64 -20.05 14.15 0.63
CA LEU A 64 -20.83 13.54 -0.45
C LEU A 64 -21.77 12.43 0.05
N LYS A 65 -23.02 12.48 -0.42
CA LYS A 65 -24.15 11.65 0.05
C LYS A 65 -25.07 11.11 -1.05
N GLN A 66 -24.63 11.14 -2.32
CA GLN A 66 -25.42 10.56 -3.41
C GLN A 66 -25.48 9.04 -3.25
N ILE A 67 -24.36 8.42 -2.85
CA ILE A 67 -24.31 7.05 -2.35
C ILE A 67 -24.60 7.09 -0.85
N ASN A 68 -25.58 6.31 -0.39
CA ASN A 68 -26.04 6.27 0.99
C ASN A 68 -26.68 4.91 1.32
N HIS A 69 -27.01 4.69 2.59
CA HIS A 69 -27.57 3.44 3.11
C HIS A 69 -28.85 2.93 2.38
N THR A 70 -29.60 3.80 1.67
CA THR A 70 -30.81 3.39 0.91
C THR A 70 -30.52 2.87 -0.51
N ASN A 71 -29.32 3.12 -1.03
CA ASN A 71 -29.00 2.87 -2.44
C ASN A 71 -27.63 2.24 -2.72
N VAL A 72 -26.75 2.11 -1.72
CA VAL A 72 -25.41 1.50 -1.86
C VAL A 72 -25.45 0.07 -2.38
N SER A 73 -26.53 -0.68 -2.10
CA SER A 73 -26.77 -2.03 -2.67
C SER A 73 -26.91 -2.06 -4.20
N LYS A 74 -26.99 -0.89 -4.87
CA LYS A 74 -27.05 -0.72 -6.33
C LYS A 74 -25.73 -0.19 -6.92
N LEU A 75 -24.67 -0.12 -6.11
CA LEU A 75 -23.36 0.36 -6.53
C LEU A 75 -22.68 -0.65 -7.48
N GLN A 76 -22.20 -0.17 -8.62
CA GLN A 76 -21.61 -0.99 -9.68
C GLN A 76 -20.27 -0.41 -10.13
N ARG A 77 -19.36 -1.28 -10.60
CA ARG A 77 -18.05 -0.89 -11.12
C ARG A 77 -18.24 -0.05 -12.40
N ALA A 78 -17.77 1.19 -12.37
CA ALA A 78 -17.97 2.20 -13.41
C ALA A 78 -16.84 2.20 -14.45
N TRP A 79 -15.59 1.96 -14.02
CA TRP A 79 -14.42 1.78 -14.87
C TRP A 79 -13.29 1.05 -14.13
N THR A 80 -12.28 0.60 -14.88
CA THR A 80 -11.04 0.01 -14.39
C THR A 80 -9.86 0.57 -15.18
N TYR A 81 -8.81 1.00 -14.49
CA TYR A 81 -7.48 1.17 -15.09
C TYR A 81 -6.58 0.01 -14.65
N VAL A 82 -5.86 -0.61 -15.58
CA VAL A 82 -4.93 -1.71 -15.28
C VAL A 82 -3.51 -1.16 -15.23
N VAL A 83 -2.83 -1.33 -14.10
CA VAL A 83 -1.45 -0.88 -13.92
C VAL A 83 -0.53 -1.86 -14.65
N SER A 84 0.07 -1.42 -15.76
CA SER A 84 1.08 -2.21 -16.47
C SER A 84 2.22 -2.61 -15.52
N ARG A 85 2.57 -3.89 -15.48
CA ARG A 85 3.57 -4.42 -14.52
C ARG A 85 5.01 -3.99 -14.84
N GLY A 86 5.33 -3.76 -16.11
CA GLY A 86 6.71 -3.74 -16.60
C GLY A 86 7.31 -5.16 -16.70
N THR A 87 8.48 -5.28 -17.32
CA THR A 87 9.17 -6.55 -17.53
C THR A 87 10.27 -6.77 -16.50
N GLY A 88 10.29 -7.93 -15.84
CA GLY A 88 11.38 -8.30 -14.90
C GLY A 88 11.36 -7.52 -13.58
N ILE A 89 10.18 -7.19 -13.06
CA ILE A 89 10.00 -6.47 -11.80
C ILE A 89 9.17 -7.33 -10.84
N GLU A 90 9.62 -7.44 -9.59
CA GLU A 90 8.88 -8.10 -8.51
C GLU A 90 7.65 -7.25 -8.12
N ILE A 91 6.58 -7.91 -7.69
CA ILE A 91 5.29 -7.25 -7.40
C ILE A 91 5.07 -7.21 -5.90
N GLU A 92 4.74 -6.02 -5.40
CA GLU A 92 4.43 -5.75 -3.99
C GLU A 92 3.05 -5.07 -3.89
N ALA A 93 2.53 -4.96 -2.66
CA ALA A 93 1.18 -4.46 -2.39
C ALA A 93 0.96 -3.04 -2.96
N LEU A 94 -0.18 -2.85 -3.63
CA LEU A 94 -0.58 -1.55 -4.16
C LEU A 94 -1.29 -0.72 -3.08
N GLU A 95 -0.52 -0.18 -2.13
CA GLU A 95 -1.02 0.60 -0.99
C GLU A 95 -1.42 2.05 -1.34
N THR A 96 -1.30 2.47 -2.60
CA THR A 96 -1.51 3.86 -3.04
C THR A 96 -2.95 4.34 -2.79
N THR A 97 -3.09 5.43 -2.05
CA THR A 97 -4.35 6.18 -1.94
C THR A 97 -4.33 7.30 -2.98
N PRO A 98 -5.20 7.30 -4.00
CA PRO A 98 -5.15 8.30 -5.06
C PRO A 98 -5.53 9.71 -4.56
N LEU A 99 -5.04 10.74 -5.25
CA LEU A 99 -5.57 12.09 -5.13
C LEU A 99 -6.52 12.38 -6.28
N MET A 100 -7.73 12.90 -5.99
CA MET A 100 -8.61 13.49 -7.00
C MET A 100 -8.47 15.01 -6.98
N VAL A 101 -7.99 15.58 -8.08
CA VAL A 101 -7.84 17.04 -8.23
C VAL A 101 -8.33 17.49 -9.59
N ASP A 102 -9.25 18.46 -9.60
CA ASP A 102 -9.80 19.13 -10.80
C ASP A 102 -10.46 18.22 -11.86
N GLY A 103 -10.62 16.92 -11.61
CA GLY A 103 -11.15 15.93 -12.56
C GLY A 103 -10.20 14.77 -12.88
N VAL A 104 -8.96 14.84 -12.39
CA VAL A 104 -7.89 13.85 -12.65
C VAL A 104 -7.54 13.13 -11.35
N LEU A 105 -7.34 11.81 -11.46
CA LEU A 105 -6.81 10.97 -10.40
C LEU A 105 -5.31 10.78 -10.57
N TYR A 106 -4.56 11.05 -9.50
CA TYR A 106 -3.10 10.87 -9.43
C TYR A 106 -2.76 9.80 -8.40
N PHE A 107 -1.92 8.84 -8.76
CA PHE A 107 -1.48 7.77 -7.86
C PHE A 107 -0.07 7.28 -8.22
N THR A 108 0.50 6.45 -7.35
CA THR A 108 1.86 5.92 -7.48
C THR A 108 1.87 4.38 -7.48
N THR A 109 2.98 3.78 -7.88
CA THR A 109 3.15 2.31 -7.88
C THR A 109 4.37 1.90 -7.06
N PRO A 110 4.44 0.68 -6.50
CA PRO A 110 5.65 0.19 -5.79
C PRO A 110 6.93 0.23 -6.64
N THR A 111 6.79 0.20 -7.96
CA THR A 111 7.89 0.36 -8.94
C THR A 111 8.28 1.83 -9.19
N SER A 112 7.86 2.74 -8.30
CA SER A 112 8.16 4.17 -8.27
C SER A 112 7.71 5.00 -9.47
N ARG A 113 6.71 4.55 -10.23
CA ARG A 113 6.03 5.39 -11.23
C ARG A 113 4.96 6.25 -10.59
N ALA A 114 4.72 7.42 -11.18
CA ALA A 114 3.52 8.24 -10.95
C ALA A 114 2.61 8.17 -12.19
N ILE A 115 1.29 8.08 -11.97
CA ILE A 115 0.29 7.87 -13.03
C ILE A 115 -0.87 8.86 -12.84
N ALA A 116 -1.38 9.39 -13.95
CA ALA A 116 -2.58 10.22 -13.98
C ALA A 116 -3.65 9.64 -14.93
N VAL A 117 -4.89 9.51 -14.43
CA VAL A 117 -6.05 9.03 -15.20
C VAL A 117 -7.26 9.97 -15.07
N ASP A 118 -8.11 10.02 -16.09
CA ASP A 118 -9.38 10.75 -16.07
C ASP A 118 -10.36 10.13 -15.06
N GLY A 119 -10.77 10.89 -14.05
CA GLY A 119 -11.51 10.36 -12.90
C GLY A 119 -12.94 9.89 -13.18
N GLU A 120 -13.50 10.10 -14.37
CA GLU A 120 -14.86 9.63 -14.70
C GLU A 120 -14.87 8.49 -15.72
N THR A 121 -13.72 8.19 -16.34
CA THR A 121 -13.57 7.18 -17.41
C THR A 121 -12.44 6.17 -17.18
N GLY A 122 -11.46 6.47 -16.30
CA GLY A 122 -10.28 5.64 -16.08
C GLY A 122 -9.22 5.74 -17.18
N LYS A 123 -9.41 6.57 -18.21
CA LYS A 123 -8.47 6.72 -19.32
C LYS A 123 -7.16 7.36 -18.85
N GLU A 124 -6.03 6.79 -19.24
CA GLU A 124 -4.70 7.37 -19.02
C GLU A 124 -4.54 8.77 -19.63
N ILE A 125 -3.87 9.65 -18.89
CA ILE A 125 -3.47 10.99 -19.31
C ILE A 125 -1.94 11.07 -19.42
N TRP A 126 -1.21 10.56 -18.44
CA TRP A 126 0.24 10.40 -18.48
C TRP A 126 0.75 9.36 -17.47
N VAL A 127 1.92 8.80 -17.76
CA VAL A 127 2.74 7.99 -16.84
C VAL A 127 4.14 8.61 -16.78
N PHE A 128 4.72 8.71 -15.59
CA PHE A 128 6.09 9.12 -15.36
C PHE A 128 6.87 7.97 -14.71
N ASP A 129 7.96 7.55 -15.35
CA ASP A 129 8.92 6.56 -14.83
C ASP A 129 10.29 7.22 -14.58
N PRO A 130 10.70 7.43 -13.30
CA PRO A 130 11.97 8.07 -12.93
C PRO A 130 13.21 7.22 -13.19
N PHE A 131 13.03 5.99 -13.71
CA PHE A 131 14.07 5.03 -14.10
C PHE A 131 13.93 4.58 -15.57
N SER A 132 13.19 5.32 -16.39
CA SER A 132 13.03 5.03 -17.82
C SER A 132 14.38 4.91 -18.53
N GLY A 133 14.57 3.84 -19.32
CA GLY A 133 15.80 3.55 -20.04
C GLY A 133 16.92 2.87 -19.22
N GLN A 134 16.74 2.66 -17.91
CA GLN A 134 17.69 1.88 -17.10
C GLN A 134 17.44 0.37 -17.23
N SER A 135 18.51 -0.42 -17.21
CA SER A 135 18.46 -1.89 -17.24
C SER A 135 18.83 -2.50 -15.88
N GLY A 136 18.16 -3.60 -15.52
CA GLY A 136 18.29 -4.28 -14.23
C GLY A 136 16.93 -4.57 -13.61
N SER A 137 16.90 -5.45 -12.60
CA SER A 137 15.71 -5.62 -11.75
C SER A 137 15.56 -4.42 -10.81
N ARG A 138 14.33 -4.01 -10.56
CA ARG A 138 14.00 -3.00 -9.53
C ARG A 138 13.43 -3.74 -8.33
N ARG A 139 14.03 -3.61 -7.15
CA ARG A 139 13.38 -4.01 -5.90
C ARG A 139 12.16 -3.08 -5.71
N PRO A 140 10.93 -3.59 -5.56
CA PRO A 140 9.79 -2.76 -5.20
C PRO A 140 9.95 -2.22 -3.77
N VAL A 141 9.25 -1.14 -3.49
CA VAL A 141 9.06 -0.59 -2.14
C VAL A 141 7.59 -0.20 -2.02
N PRO A 142 6.87 -0.49 -0.91
CA PRO A 142 5.49 -0.06 -0.74
C PRO A 142 5.36 1.45 -0.95
N ASN A 143 4.33 1.91 -1.69
CA ASN A 143 4.18 3.34 -1.98
C ASN A 143 2.71 3.77 -1.81
N ARG A 144 2.46 4.61 -0.79
CA ARG A 144 1.10 4.93 -0.31
C ARG A 144 0.44 6.13 -0.99
N GLY A 145 1.14 6.81 -1.90
CA GLY A 145 0.55 7.82 -2.77
C GLY A 145 1.46 9.02 -3.04
N ALA A 146 0.83 10.13 -3.40
CA ALA A 146 1.47 11.42 -3.65
C ALA A 146 0.79 12.53 -2.82
N ALA A 147 1.37 13.73 -2.85
CA ALA A 147 0.79 14.96 -2.32
C ALA A 147 0.54 15.98 -3.44
N TYR A 148 -0.44 16.86 -3.25
CA TYR A 148 -0.73 17.96 -4.16
C TYR A 148 -0.46 19.31 -3.48
N TRP A 149 0.15 20.24 -4.21
CA TRP A 149 0.26 21.63 -3.80
C TRP A 149 -0.32 22.56 -4.88
N GLN A 150 -0.93 23.64 -4.41
CA GLN A 150 -1.37 24.76 -5.22
C GLN A 150 -1.04 26.06 -4.49
N GLY A 151 -0.40 26.98 -5.18
CA GLY A 151 0.04 28.26 -4.63
C GLY A 151 0.56 29.18 -5.71
N HIS A 152 1.58 29.97 -5.40
CA HIS A 152 2.25 30.84 -6.38
C HIS A 152 3.75 30.50 -6.45
N SER A 153 4.31 30.45 -7.66
CA SER A 153 5.73 30.24 -7.93
C SER A 153 6.22 31.25 -8.98
N PRO A 154 7.40 31.87 -8.82
CA PRO A 154 7.98 32.74 -9.85
C PRO A 154 8.39 31.96 -11.11
N LEU A 155 8.64 30.65 -10.96
CA LEU A 155 8.82 29.71 -12.06
C LEU A 155 7.70 28.66 -12.00
N THR A 156 6.64 28.88 -12.78
CA THR A 156 5.45 28.01 -12.80
C THR A 156 5.73 26.68 -13.49
N CYS A 157 5.23 25.58 -12.92
CA CYS A 157 5.29 24.24 -13.46
C CYS A 157 3.92 23.79 -14.03
N GLY A 158 2.94 23.55 -13.16
CA GLY A 158 1.55 23.24 -13.51
C GLY A 158 0.66 24.48 -13.68
N GLY A 159 1.21 25.67 -13.48
CA GLY A 159 0.54 26.97 -13.64
C GLY A 159 0.08 27.31 -15.06
N GLU A 160 -0.61 28.45 -15.20
CA GLU A 160 -1.02 29.00 -16.52
C GLU A 160 -0.84 30.53 -16.62
N LYS A 161 -1.10 31.28 -15.54
CA LYS A 161 -1.04 32.75 -15.50
C LYS A 161 -0.64 33.25 -14.11
N ASP A 162 -0.17 34.50 -14.06
CA ASP A 162 -0.06 35.33 -12.85
C ASP A 162 0.73 34.69 -11.69
N GLY A 163 1.68 33.82 -12.01
CA GLY A 163 2.50 33.07 -11.05
C GLY A 163 1.77 31.95 -10.32
N ALA A 164 0.46 31.75 -10.53
CA ALA A 164 -0.29 30.66 -9.92
C ALA A 164 0.24 29.31 -10.44
N ASP A 165 0.56 28.38 -9.54
CA ASP A 165 1.25 27.11 -9.84
C ASP A 165 0.59 25.91 -9.13
N LYS A 166 0.82 24.72 -9.69
CA LYS A 166 0.28 23.43 -9.21
C LYS A 166 1.34 22.34 -9.37
N ARG A 167 1.49 21.46 -8.38
CA ARG A 167 2.52 20.40 -8.35
C ARG A 167 1.99 19.12 -7.71
N ILE A 168 2.44 17.98 -8.22
CA ILE A 168 2.34 16.68 -7.54
C ILE A 168 3.73 16.36 -6.95
N PHE A 169 3.78 16.00 -5.67
CA PHE A 169 5.00 15.55 -4.99
C PHE A 169 4.90 14.08 -4.62
N TYR A 170 5.94 13.30 -4.94
CA TYR A 170 6.06 11.91 -4.48
C TYR A 170 7.53 11.52 -4.41
N ALA A 171 7.83 10.50 -3.60
CA ALA A 171 9.18 9.98 -3.45
C ALA A 171 9.33 8.58 -4.07
N THR A 172 10.57 8.27 -4.46
CA THR A 172 10.95 7.06 -5.20
C THR A 172 11.85 6.15 -4.37
N LEU A 173 11.95 4.88 -4.77
CA LEU A 173 12.71 3.81 -4.09
C LEU A 173 14.21 4.10 -3.88
N ASP A 174 14.78 5.04 -4.63
CA ASP A 174 16.17 5.50 -4.51
C ASP A 174 16.34 6.77 -3.67
N GLY A 175 15.25 7.24 -3.03
CA GLY A 175 15.27 8.39 -2.14
C GLY A 175 15.15 9.76 -2.82
N ARG A 176 14.83 9.83 -4.12
CA ARG A 176 14.52 11.12 -4.77
C ARG A 176 13.09 11.57 -4.46
N LEU A 177 12.92 12.81 -4.01
CA LEU A 177 11.61 13.49 -3.97
C LEU A 177 11.43 14.28 -5.27
N PHE A 178 10.42 13.91 -6.06
CA PHE A 178 10.08 14.59 -7.31
C PHE A 178 8.99 15.65 -7.11
N ALA A 179 9.06 16.72 -7.92
CA ALA A 179 7.96 17.63 -8.18
C ALA A 179 7.52 17.48 -9.64
N LEU A 180 6.28 17.08 -9.90
CA LEU A 180 5.74 16.85 -11.25
C LEU A 180 4.64 17.85 -11.62
N ASN A 181 4.57 18.17 -12.92
CA ASN A 181 3.49 18.93 -13.54
C ASN A 181 2.20 18.08 -13.61
N PRO A 182 1.09 18.47 -12.94
CA PRO A 182 -0.14 17.68 -12.93
C PRO A 182 -0.74 17.44 -14.33
N ARG A 183 -0.50 18.33 -15.32
CA ARG A 183 -1.10 18.16 -16.66
C ARG A 183 -0.38 17.15 -17.55
N ASN A 184 0.90 16.85 -17.33
CA ASN A 184 1.71 16.08 -18.28
C ASN A 184 2.85 15.24 -17.67
N GLY A 185 2.92 15.13 -16.34
CA GLY A 185 3.90 14.29 -15.64
C GLY A 185 5.35 14.76 -15.71
N LYS A 186 5.66 15.88 -16.39
CA LYS A 186 7.04 16.34 -16.54
C LYS A 186 7.58 16.92 -15.23
N PRO A 187 8.83 16.59 -14.84
CA PRO A 187 9.47 17.18 -13.66
C PRO A 187 9.58 18.72 -13.72
N CYS A 188 9.26 19.37 -12.59
CA CYS A 188 9.23 20.81 -12.44
C CYS A 188 10.65 21.38 -12.33
N GLN A 189 11.20 21.88 -13.44
CA GLN A 189 12.62 22.28 -13.57
C GLN A 189 13.15 23.30 -12.54
N GLY A 190 12.27 24.02 -11.82
CA GLY A 190 12.68 24.90 -10.72
C GLY A 190 12.94 24.20 -9.37
N PHE A 191 12.60 22.92 -9.24
CA PHE A 191 12.70 22.16 -7.98
C PHE A 191 13.92 21.23 -8.00
N GLY A 192 14.89 21.50 -7.13
CA GLY A 192 16.11 20.71 -7.01
C GLY A 192 16.91 20.65 -8.32
N GLU A 193 17.41 19.46 -8.64
CA GLU A 193 18.13 19.16 -9.87
C GLU A 193 17.19 18.41 -10.84
N GLY A 194 16.95 18.99 -12.02
CA GLY A 194 16.08 18.40 -13.05
C GLY A 194 14.61 18.21 -12.68
N GLY A 195 14.16 18.71 -11.51
CA GLY A 195 12.81 18.52 -10.97
C GLY A 195 12.71 17.53 -9.79
N ALA A 196 13.84 17.13 -9.19
CA ALA A 196 13.88 16.33 -7.97
C ALA A 196 14.98 16.79 -7.00
N ILE A 197 14.82 16.45 -5.71
CA ILE A 197 15.92 16.49 -4.73
C ILE A 197 16.26 15.07 -4.28
N ASP A 198 17.55 14.80 -4.08
CA ASP A 198 18.00 13.60 -3.37
C ASP A 198 17.87 13.79 -1.86
N LEU A 199 17.06 12.95 -1.21
CA LEU A 199 16.90 12.96 0.25
C LEU A 199 18.04 12.24 0.97
N ARG A 200 18.79 11.35 0.31
CA ARG A 200 19.88 10.57 0.93
C ARG A 200 21.10 11.44 1.25
N LYS A 201 21.40 12.42 0.39
CA LYS A 201 22.47 13.42 0.55
C LYS A 201 22.46 14.10 1.94
N GLY A 202 23.58 14.03 2.64
CA GLY A 202 23.75 14.57 3.99
C GLY A 202 23.12 13.72 5.11
N VAL A 203 22.61 12.53 4.79
CA VAL A 203 21.98 11.60 5.74
C VAL A 203 22.59 10.19 5.64
N THR A 204 22.87 9.72 4.43
CA THR A 204 23.52 8.41 4.19
C THR A 204 25.02 8.53 3.91
N ASP A 205 25.63 9.70 4.09
CA ASP A 205 27.01 9.95 3.67
C ASP A 205 28.03 9.08 4.44
N GLY A 206 27.80 8.86 5.74
CA GLY A 206 28.55 7.89 6.56
C GLY A 206 28.03 6.45 6.46
N TRP A 207 26.86 6.25 5.84
CA TRP A 207 26.14 4.99 5.73
C TRP A 207 25.68 4.75 4.28
N PRO A 208 26.59 4.69 3.28
CA PRO A 208 26.22 4.75 1.87
C PRO A 208 25.37 3.57 1.41
N GLN A 209 25.55 2.40 2.03
CA GLN A 209 24.74 1.19 1.82
C GLN A 209 23.54 1.09 2.80
N GLY A 210 23.34 2.11 3.64
CA GLY A 210 22.23 2.17 4.59
C GLY A 210 20.88 2.34 3.89
N MET A 211 19.85 1.74 4.49
CA MET A 211 18.48 1.84 4.02
C MET A 211 17.95 3.24 4.33
N TYR A 212 17.47 3.91 3.29
CA TYR A 212 16.76 5.17 3.38
C TYR A 212 15.81 5.21 2.21
N GLU A 213 14.53 4.93 2.49
CA GLU A 213 13.43 4.88 1.53
C GLU A 213 12.28 5.78 2.01
N VAL A 214 11.30 6.04 1.16
CA VAL A 214 10.12 6.86 1.52
C VAL A 214 8.87 6.21 0.95
N SER A 215 8.25 5.34 1.75
CA SER A 215 7.07 4.55 1.37
C SER A 215 5.73 5.29 1.50
N SER A 216 5.72 6.46 2.14
CA SER A 216 4.52 7.27 2.39
C SER A 216 4.55 8.63 1.67
N PRO A 217 3.40 9.20 1.27
CA PRO A 217 3.34 10.51 0.67
C PRO A 217 3.86 11.59 1.64
N PRO A 218 4.54 12.63 1.14
CA PRO A 218 4.92 13.77 1.97
C PRO A 218 3.70 14.59 2.37
N THR A 219 3.81 15.40 3.44
CA THR A 219 2.71 16.27 3.88
C THR A 219 3.03 17.73 3.54
N VAL A 220 2.02 18.47 3.05
CA VAL A 220 2.18 19.85 2.59
C VAL A 220 1.60 20.82 3.61
N TYR A 221 2.40 21.79 4.06
CA TYR A 221 1.95 22.90 4.89
C TYR A 221 2.34 24.23 4.22
N LYS A 222 1.33 24.96 3.72
CA LYS A 222 1.49 26.21 2.95
C LYS A 222 2.42 26.00 1.75
N ASP A 223 3.69 26.39 1.89
CA ASP A 223 4.72 26.29 0.85
C ASP A 223 5.87 25.33 1.23
N LEU A 224 5.66 24.49 2.24
CA LEU A 224 6.61 23.46 2.67
C LEU A 224 6.09 22.07 2.30
N VAL A 225 6.98 21.24 1.75
CA VAL A 225 6.80 19.79 1.60
C VAL A 225 7.64 19.09 2.67
N ILE A 226 6.98 18.31 3.53
CA ILE A 226 7.55 17.68 4.74
C ILE A 226 7.68 16.18 4.50
N THR A 227 8.87 15.62 4.77
CA THR A 227 9.21 14.20 4.54
C THR A 227 9.77 13.54 5.79
N GLY A 228 9.30 12.32 6.09
CA GLY A 228 10.01 11.34 6.90
C GLY A 228 10.76 10.31 6.04
N ALA A 229 10.93 9.09 6.55
CA ALA A 229 11.63 7.98 5.89
C ALA A 229 11.33 6.61 6.52
N GLY A 230 11.45 5.55 5.74
CA GLY A 230 11.76 4.20 6.21
C GLY A 230 13.28 3.98 6.27
N LEU A 231 13.74 3.28 7.29
CA LEU A 231 15.15 2.99 7.56
C LEU A 231 15.38 1.48 7.64
N GLN A 232 16.56 1.05 8.11
CA GLN A 232 16.82 -0.35 8.42
C GLN A 232 16.41 -0.65 9.86
N GLU A 233 15.62 -1.71 10.00
CA GLU A 233 15.22 -2.24 11.30
C GLU A 233 16.40 -2.96 11.97
N PHE A 234 17.31 -3.51 11.15
CA PHE A 234 18.56 -4.15 11.56
C PHE A 234 19.68 -3.81 10.56
N PRO A 235 20.93 -3.52 11.01
CA PRO A 235 21.37 -3.42 12.40
C PRO A 235 20.97 -2.09 13.05
N SER A 236 21.26 -1.96 14.34
CA SER A 236 20.82 -0.87 15.21
C SER A 236 21.40 0.52 14.88
N LYS A 237 22.52 0.57 14.15
CA LYS A 237 23.20 1.80 13.69
C LYS A 237 23.00 2.02 12.19
N GLY A 238 22.83 3.27 11.76
CA GLY A 238 22.47 3.60 10.38
C GLY A 238 22.19 5.08 10.09
N PRO A 239 21.54 5.38 8.94
CA PRO A 239 21.09 6.72 8.58
C PRO A 239 20.08 7.30 9.57
N SER A 240 20.01 8.63 9.69
CA SER A 240 19.15 9.31 10.67
C SER A 240 17.68 9.39 10.23
N GLY A 241 16.76 9.06 11.13
CA GLY A 241 15.29 9.12 10.94
C GLY A 241 14.67 10.53 10.94
N ALA A 242 15.51 11.57 10.86
CA ALA A 242 15.12 12.96 11.03
C ALA A 242 14.13 13.46 9.96
N VAL A 243 13.02 14.05 10.43
CA VAL A 243 12.00 14.67 9.58
C VAL A 243 12.52 16.01 9.04
N ARG A 244 12.27 16.27 7.76
CA ARG A 244 12.76 17.48 7.05
C ARG A 244 11.65 18.16 6.28
N ALA A 245 11.74 19.49 6.16
CA ALA A 245 10.85 20.30 5.34
C ALA A 245 11.63 21.10 4.30
N PHE A 246 11.12 21.12 3.07
CA PHE A 246 11.72 21.79 1.92
C PHE A 246 10.72 22.78 1.30
N ASP A 247 11.18 23.88 0.73
CA ASP A 247 10.30 24.78 -0.04
C ASP A 247 9.81 24.09 -1.32
N VAL A 248 8.49 24.11 -1.54
CA VAL A 248 7.79 23.46 -2.67
C VAL A 248 8.23 23.97 -4.05
N ARG A 249 8.86 25.15 -4.14
CA ARG A 249 9.26 25.77 -5.41
C ARG A 249 10.62 25.28 -5.85
N THR A 250 11.55 25.23 -4.91
CA THR A 250 13.01 25.09 -5.09
C THR A 250 13.59 23.78 -4.59
N GLY A 251 12.95 23.10 -3.65
CA GLY A 251 13.52 21.95 -2.95
C GLY A 251 14.61 22.31 -1.92
N GLY A 252 14.82 23.59 -1.64
CA GLY A 252 15.74 24.04 -0.59
C GLY A 252 15.26 23.61 0.80
N LEU A 253 16.15 23.01 1.60
CA LEU A 253 15.87 22.63 2.99
C LEU A 253 15.60 23.88 3.84
N ILE A 254 14.46 23.90 4.53
CA ILE A 254 14.02 25.01 5.39
C ILE A 254 14.21 24.67 6.86
N TRP A 255 13.83 23.46 7.29
CA TRP A 255 14.09 22.96 8.64
C TRP A 255 14.30 21.44 8.68
N LYS A 256 14.95 20.98 9.75
CA LYS A 256 15.16 19.57 10.10
C LYS A 256 14.83 19.41 11.59
N PHE A 257 14.18 18.31 11.94
CA PHE A 257 14.01 17.85 13.31
C PHE A 257 14.78 16.54 13.49
N ASP A 258 15.91 16.58 14.22
CA ASP A 258 16.64 15.38 14.63
C ASP A 258 15.79 14.59 15.64
N SER A 259 15.43 13.37 15.27
CA SER A 259 14.49 12.53 16.03
C SER A 259 15.14 11.76 17.19
N VAL A 260 16.47 11.61 17.14
CA VAL A 260 17.33 11.12 18.23
C VAL A 260 18.10 12.33 18.79
N PRO A 261 17.77 12.84 19.99
CA PRO A 261 18.30 14.09 20.52
C PRO A 261 19.80 14.06 20.86
N ARG A 262 20.46 15.17 20.57
CA ARG A 262 21.89 15.43 20.82
C ARG A 262 22.13 16.00 22.22
N PRO A 263 23.37 15.99 22.74
CA PRO A 263 23.70 16.59 24.03
C PRO A 263 23.23 18.05 24.15
N GLY A 264 22.31 18.30 25.09
CA GLY A 264 21.67 19.60 25.34
C GLY A 264 20.28 19.77 24.73
N GLU A 265 19.79 18.81 23.94
CA GLU A 265 18.44 18.79 23.38
C GLU A 265 17.45 18.03 24.30
N ILE A 266 16.16 18.33 24.17
CA ILE A 266 15.10 17.72 25.00
C ILE A 266 15.00 16.22 24.69
N GLY A 267 15.01 15.36 25.71
CA GLY A 267 14.90 13.91 25.57
C GLY A 267 16.25 13.19 25.43
N HIS A 268 17.36 13.91 25.29
CA HIS A 268 18.70 13.34 25.27
C HIS A 268 19.03 12.59 26.57
N ASP A 269 18.49 13.07 27.69
CA ASP A 269 18.53 12.46 29.02
C ASP A 269 17.91 11.05 29.10
N THR A 270 17.26 10.59 28.03
CA THR A 270 16.67 9.24 27.94
C THR A 270 17.52 8.22 27.15
N TRP A 271 18.77 8.56 26.84
CA TRP A 271 19.77 7.67 26.23
C TRP A 271 20.99 7.53 27.16
N GLU A 272 21.46 6.31 27.41
CA GLU A 272 22.66 6.10 28.23
C GLU A 272 23.94 6.43 27.43
N GLY A 273 24.73 7.40 27.92
CA GLY A 273 26.06 7.71 27.39
C GLY A 273 26.10 8.07 25.89
N ASP A 274 26.53 7.11 25.08
CA ASP A 274 26.76 7.26 23.63
C ASP A 274 25.75 6.47 22.77
N ASP A 275 24.75 5.83 23.38
CA ASP A 275 23.76 4.98 22.73
C ASP A 275 22.97 5.71 21.60
N TRP A 276 22.86 7.03 21.70
CA TRP A 276 22.22 7.92 20.72
C TRP A 276 23.03 8.08 19.41
N LYS A 277 24.35 7.85 19.43
CA LYS A 277 25.22 8.09 18.26
C LYS A 277 24.91 7.11 17.14
N ASP A 278 24.77 7.65 15.92
CA ASP A 278 24.50 6.92 14.68
C ASP A 278 23.31 5.94 14.75
N ARG A 279 22.33 6.23 15.62
CA ARG A 279 21.13 5.42 15.85
C ARG A 279 20.21 5.41 14.63
N SER A 280 19.85 4.20 14.17
CA SER A 280 18.81 3.98 13.16
C SER A 280 17.41 3.92 13.79
N GLY A 281 16.38 3.84 12.94
CA GLY A 281 14.98 3.88 13.35
C GLY A 281 14.60 5.26 13.85
N THR A 282 13.68 5.33 14.81
CA THR A 282 13.16 6.58 15.38
C THR A 282 12.71 7.53 14.26
N ASN A 283 11.97 7.00 13.30
CA ASN A 283 11.68 7.58 12.00
C ASN A 283 10.17 7.67 11.74
N VAL A 284 9.77 8.55 10.81
CA VAL A 284 8.37 8.63 10.35
C VAL A 284 8.28 8.01 8.96
N TRP A 285 8.10 6.69 8.89
CA TRP A 285 7.76 6.01 7.63
C TRP A 285 6.24 6.01 7.36
N GLY A 286 5.45 6.28 8.39
CA GLY A 286 4.01 6.50 8.32
C GLY A 286 3.61 7.82 7.65
N ILE A 287 2.40 8.28 7.92
CA ILE A 287 1.81 9.47 7.29
C ILE A 287 1.60 10.57 8.33
N MET A 288 1.99 11.80 8.01
CA MET A 288 1.89 12.96 8.91
C MET A 288 0.62 13.76 8.63
N THR A 289 0.02 14.35 9.67
CA THR A 289 -1.15 15.25 9.55
C THR A 289 -0.81 16.67 10.03
N VAL A 290 -1.61 17.66 9.63
CA VAL A 290 -1.35 19.09 9.84
C VAL A 290 -2.61 19.85 10.25
N ASP A 291 -2.53 20.58 11.36
CA ASP A 291 -3.50 21.63 11.71
C ASP A 291 -3.12 22.90 10.94
N MET A 292 -3.73 23.08 9.76
CA MET A 292 -3.47 24.21 8.87
C MET A 292 -3.82 25.59 9.48
N GLU A 293 -4.75 25.61 10.43
CA GLU A 293 -5.21 26.83 11.11
C GLU A 293 -4.17 27.30 12.15
N ARG A 294 -3.62 26.36 12.92
CA ARG A 294 -2.66 26.63 14.01
C ARG A 294 -1.20 26.50 13.60
N GLY A 295 -0.94 25.94 12.42
CA GLY A 295 0.41 25.75 11.89
C GLY A 295 1.18 24.63 12.58
N MET A 296 0.50 23.55 12.98
CA MET A 296 1.11 22.41 13.69
C MET A 296 1.19 21.19 12.77
N VAL A 297 2.30 20.45 12.82
CA VAL A 297 2.47 19.15 12.15
C VAL A 297 2.65 18.05 13.18
N PHE A 298 2.01 16.91 12.94
CA PHE A 298 1.95 15.76 13.85
C PHE A 298 2.73 14.59 13.24
N LEU A 299 3.71 14.09 14.01
CA LEU A 299 4.73 13.14 13.59
C LEU A 299 4.61 11.85 14.41
N PRO A 300 4.08 10.75 13.82
CA PRO A 300 4.09 9.44 14.46
C PRO A 300 5.47 8.77 14.29
N PHE A 301 6.28 8.74 15.34
CA PHE A 301 7.60 8.12 15.29
C PHE A 301 7.57 6.61 15.59
N GLY A 302 8.32 5.86 14.79
CA GLY A 302 8.62 4.45 15.00
C GLY A 302 9.55 4.16 16.17
N CYS A 303 9.86 2.88 16.40
CA CYS A 303 10.79 2.42 17.42
C CYS A 303 12.26 2.71 17.05
N PRO A 304 13.19 2.73 18.01
CA PRO A 304 14.62 2.80 17.70
C PRO A 304 15.19 1.43 17.35
N SER A 305 15.90 1.35 16.23
CA SER A 305 16.56 0.11 15.82
C SER A 305 17.68 -0.26 16.80
N TYR A 306 17.94 -1.53 17.10
CA TYR A 306 17.28 -2.71 16.56
C TYR A 306 15.98 -3.02 17.31
N ASP A 307 14.88 -3.17 16.57
CA ASP A 307 13.50 -3.21 17.03
C ASP A 307 13.21 -4.32 18.07
N PHE A 308 13.94 -5.44 18.01
CA PHE A 308 13.73 -6.61 18.87
C PHE A 308 14.85 -6.83 19.91
N TYR A 309 15.80 -5.91 20.06
CA TYR A 309 16.89 -6.04 21.03
C TYR A 309 17.34 -4.69 21.60
N GLY A 310 17.19 -4.51 22.91
CA GLY A 310 17.37 -3.20 23.59
C GLY A 310 18.72 -2.94 24.25
N ALA A 311 19.66 -3.89 24.20
CA ALA A 311 20.88 -3.85 25.03
C ALA A 311 21.86 -2.70 24.74
N ASP A 312 21.83 -2.12 23.54
CA ASP A 312 22.72 -1.04 23.08
C ASP A 312 22.07 0.36 23.13
N ARG A 313 20.88 0.46 23.74
CA ARG A 313 20.02 1.67 23.72
C ARG A 313 19.22 1.85 25.00
N LYS A 314 19.89 1.83 26.15
CA LYS A 314 19.24 1.91 27.46
C LYS A 314 18.62 3.29 27.71
N GLY A 315 17.58 3.30 28.55
CA GLY A 315 16.73 4.47 28.78
C GLY A 315 15.46 4.42 27.93
N LYS A 316 14.65 5.49 27.94
CA LYS A 316 13.37 5.52 27.21
C LYS A 316 13.50 5.68 25.69
N GLY A 317 14.65 6.14 25.19
CA GLY A 317 14.92 6.26 23.75
C GLY A 317 14.05 7.30 23.03
N LEU A 318 13.79 8.48 23.63
CA LEU A 318 13.01 9.53 22.96
C LEU A 318 13.73 10.04 21.70
N PHE A 319 13.04 10.37 20.60
CA PHE A 319 11.58 10.42 20.44
C PHE A 319 10.96 9.13 19.85
N GLY A 320 11.58 7.97 20.09
CA GLY A 320 11.04 6.67 19.68
C GLY A 320 9.65 6.42 20.23
N ASN A 321 8.80 5.76 19.44
CA ASN A 321 7.41 5.40 19.77
C ASN A 321 6.61 6.59 20.35
N SER A 322 6.79 7.78 19.79
CA SER A 322 6.18 9.02 20.28
C SER A 322 5.39 9.74 19.19
N LEU A 323 4.20 10.22 19.54
CA LEU A 323 3.51 11.23 18.75
C LEU A 323 4.11 12.60 19.11
N VAL A 324 4.78 13.23 18.17
CA VAL A 324 5.45 14.54 18.33
C VAL A 324 4.69 15.62 17.56
N ALA A 325 4.44 16.76 18.20
CA ALA A 325 3.87 17.94 17.55
C ALA A 325 4.93 19.04 17.40
N LEU A 326 5.14 19.50 16.15
CA LEU A 326 6.04 20.61 15.83
C LEU A 326 5.26 21.81 15.28
N ASP A 327 5.85 23.00 15.42
CA ASP A 327 5.51 24.15 14.58
C ASP A 327 5.93 23.82 13.13
N ALA A 328 4.96 23.75 12.23
CA ALA A 328 5.16 23.28 10.86
C ALA A 328 5.96 24.28 9.99
N ALA A 329 6.09 25.54 10.40
CA ALA A 329 6.87 26.54 9.68
C ALA A 329 8.37 26.48 10.02
N THR A 330 8.73 26.01 11.22
CA THR A 330 10.07 26.12 11.79
C THR A 330 10.68 24.80 12.25
N GLY A 331 9.90 23.71 12.35
CA GLY A 331 10.35 22.43 12.91
C GLY A 331 10.53 22.43 14.43
N LYS A 332 10.12 23.51 15.11
CA LYS A 332 10.30 23.64 16.57
C LYS A 332 9.33 22.73 17.33
N LEU A 333 9.86 21.95 18.28
CA LEU A 333 9.07 21.14 19.21
C LEU A 333 8.04 21.98 20.00
N LEU A 334 6.78 21.54 19.99
CA LEU A 334 5.69 22.10 20.79
C LEU A 334 5.36 21.17 21.97
N TRP A 335 5.15 19.89 21.69
CA TRP A 335 4.96 18.83 22.70
C TRP A 335 5.27 17.45 22.09
N TYR A 336 5.44 16.44 22.95
CA TYR A 336 5.49 15.03 22.55
C TYR A 336 4.72 14.15 23.55
N TYR A 337 4.26 12.99 23.12
CA TYR A 337 3.68 11.96 23.97
C TYR A 337 4.20 10.58 23.56
N GLN A 338 4.98 9.93 24.42
CA GLN A 338 5.51 8.59 24.17
C GLN A 338 4.49 7.50 24.55
N MET A 339 4.27 6.54 23.65
CA MET A 339 3.27 5.48 23.78
C MET A 339 3.87 4.08 24.04
N VAL A 340 5.18 3.91 23.83
CA VAL A 340 5.96 2.75 24.31
C VAL A 340 7.29 3.24 24.89
N HIS A 341 7.63 2.81 26.10
CA HIS A 341 8.91 3.11 26.74
C HIS A 341 9.90 1.98 26.46
N HIS A 342 11.07 2.28 25.86
CA HIS A 342 12.09 1.28 25.51
C HIS A 342 11.48 0.07 24.77
N ASP A 343 10.95 0.32 23.58
CA ASP A 343 10.36 -0.70 22.71
C ASP A 343 11.37 -1.81 22.39
N ILE A 344 10.94 -3.07 22.45
CA ILE A 344 11.67 -4.27 21.99
C ILE A 344 10.72 -5.23 21.23
N TRP A 345 9.72 -4.67 20.54
CA TRP A 345 8.54 -5.36 20.00
C TRP A 345 8.16 -4.96 18.57
N ASP A 346 8.78 -3.95 17.96
CA ASP A 346 8.33 -3.33 16.70
C ASP A 346 6.90 -2.76 16.84
N TYR A 347 6.66 -1.93 17.89
CA TYR A 347 5.39 -1.22 18.11
C TYR A 347 5.44 0.26 17.69
N ASP A 348 5.86 0.46 16.45
CA ASP A 348 5.72 1.70 15.70
C ASP A 348 4.30 2.32 15.73
N LEU A 349 4.26 3.63 15.49
CA LEU A 349 3.04 4.46 15.54
C LEU A 349 2.53 4.89 14.15
N GLN A 350 3.03 4.33 13.06
CA GLN A 350 2.92 4.74 11.64
C GLN A 350 1.52 5.14 11.08
N ALA A 351 0.44 4.94 11.83
CA ALA A 351 -0.89 5.41 11.48
C ALA A 351 -0.91 6.95 11.34
N PRO A 352 -1.64 7.51 10.36
CA PRO A 352 -1.87 8.96 10.31
C PRO A 352 -2.67 9.46 11.53
N PRO A 353 -2.15 10.43 12.33
CA PRO A 353 -2.83 10.92 13.51
C PRO A 353 -4.09 11.72 13.15
N ALA A 354 -5.27 11.22 13.54
CA ALA A 354 -6.54 11.81 13.12
C ALA A 354 -6.87 13.07 13.94
N LEU A 355 -6.80 14.25 13.32
CA LEU A 355 -7.12 15.54 13.95
C LEU A 355 -8.64 15.76 13.93
N VAL A 356 -9.26 15.57 15.09
CA VAL A 356 -10.72 15.52 15.25
C VAL A 356 -11.21 16.55 16.27
N VAL A 357 -12.53 16.64 16.46
CA VAL A 357 -13.17 17.43 17.52
C VAL A 357 -13.95 16.49 18.43
N VAL A 358 -13.73 16.60 19.75
CA VAL A 358 -14.36 15.75 20.76
C VAL A 358 -15.26 16.59 21.65
N ARG A 359 -16.55 16.23 21.72
CA ARG A 359 -17.59 16.93 22.47
C ARG A 359 -17.57 16.48 23.94
N ARG A 360 -17.12 17.33 24.86
CA ARG A 360 -16.97 17.01 26.29
C ARG A 360 -17.52 18.11 27.19
N LYS A 361 -18.37 17.72 28.15
CA LYS A 361 -18.99 18.63 29.14
C LYS A 361 -19.68 19.87 28.53
N GLY A 362 -20.19 19.76 27.29
CA GLY A 362 -20.82 20.88 26.56
C GLY A 362 -19.86 21.76 25.76
N HIS A 363 -18.57 21.45 25.74
CA HIS A 363 -17.52 22.14 24.98
C HIS A 363 -16.92 21.25 23.88
N ASP A 364 -16.31 21.87 22.89
CA ASP A 364 -15.61 21.21 21.80
C ASP A 364 -14.10 21.24 22.07
N VAL A 365 -13.47 20.07 22.10
CA VAL A 365 -12.03 19.91 22.38
C VAL A 365 -11.31 19.55 21.08
N PRO A 366 -10.31 20.33 20.62
CA PRO A 366 -9.50 19.97 19.47
C PRO A 366 -8.56 18.82 19.85
N ALA A 367 -8.80 17.65 19.28
CA ALA A 367 -8.13 16.41 19.66
C ALA A 367 -7.31 15.81 18.52
N VAL A 368 -6.38 14.93 18.87
CA VAL A 368 -5.70 14.01 17.96
C VAL A 368 -5.92 12.59 18.48
N ALA A 369 -6.33 11.69 17.59
CA ALA A 369 -6.59 10.29 17.89
C ALA A 369 -5.59 9.40 17.13
N GLU A 370 -4.81 8.63 17.88
CA GLU A 370 -3.72 7.78 17.39
C GLU A 370 -4.08 6.31 17.60
N ILE A 371 -4.21 5.54 16.52
CA ILE A 371 -4.31 4.08 16.58
C ILE A 371 -2.93 3.47 16.40
N THR A 372 -2.56 2.55 17.28
CA THR A 372 -1.18 2.06 17.41
C THR A 372 -1.08 0.58 17.04
N LYS A 373 0.14 0.08 16.76
CA LYS A 373 0.38 -1.37 16.60
C LYS A 373 -0.11 -2.18 17.80
N MET A 374 -0.05 -1.63 19.01
CA MET A 374 -0.62 -2.21 20.24
C MET A 374 -2.14 -2.50 20.19
N GLY A 375 -2.88 -1.98 19.20
CA GLY A 375 -4.35 -2.02 19.19
C GLY A 375 -4.99 -1.04 20.18
N PHE A 376 -4.19 -0.15 20.78
CA PHE A 376 -4.63 0.92 21.66
C PHE A 376 -4.92 2.18 20.84
N LEU A 377 -6.04 2.86 21.15
CA LEU A 377 -6.33 4.20 20.65
C LEU A 377 -6.01 5.23 21.74
N PHE A 378 -4.96 6.04 21.54
CA PHE A 378 -4.68 7.19 22.40
C PHE A 378 -5.43 8.41 21.85
N VAL A 379 -6.15 9.14 22.70
CA VAL A 379 -6.85 10.38 22.31
C VAL A 379 -6.34 11.52 23.18
N LEU A 380 -5.61 12.45 22.56
CA LEU A 380 -4.92 13.55 23.22
C LEU A 380 -5.57 14.90 22.85
N ASP A 381 -5.48 15.89 23.74
CA ASP A 381 -5.65 17.29 23.40
C ASP A 381 -4.53 17.70 22.43
N ARG A 382 -4.87 18.11 21.20
CA ARG A 382 -3.85 18.31 20.15
C ARG A 382 -3.00 19.56 20.33
N LEU A 383 -3.35 20.43 21.27
CA LEU A 383 -2.61 21.67 21.58
C LEU A 383 -1.57 21.44 22.67
N THR A 384 -1.75 20.42 23.52
CA THR A 384 -0.94 20.20 24.74
C THR A 384 -0.39 18.77 24.89
N GLY A 385 -0.79 17.83 24.04
CA GLY A 385 -0.37 16.42 24.11
C GLY A 385 -0.95 15.63 25.28
N LYS A 386 -1.87 16.22 26.05
CA LYS A 386 -2.42 15.60 27.27
C LYS A 386 -3.53 14.61 26.93
N PRO A 387 -3.52 13.38 27.48
CA PRO A 387 -4.61 12.43 27.30
C PRO A 387 -5.97 13.00 27.73
N LEU A 388 -6.98 12.85 26.88
CA LEU A 388 -8.37 13.18 27.22
C LEU A 388 -9.01 12.08 28.07
N PHE A 389 -8.58 10.83 27.89
CA PHE A 389 -8.97 9.69 28.72
C PHE A 389 -7.82 9.32 29.67
N PRO A 390 -8.10 8.69 30.83
CA PRO A 390 -7.04 8.24 31.72
C PRO A 390 -6.12 7.23 31.04
N VAL A 391 -4.83 7.31 31.36
CA VAL A 391 -3.79 6.35 30.98
C VAL A 391 -3.09 5.92 32.27
N GLU A 392 -2.87 4.62 32.45
CA GLU A 392 -2.19 4.05 33.61
C GLU A 392 -0.81 3.51 33.21
N GLU A 393 0.22 3.83 34.00
CA GLU A 393 1.48 3.08 33.96
C GLU A 393 1.28 1.74 34.67
N ARG A 394 1.43 0.63 33.95
CA ARG A 394 1.29 -0.73 34.50
C ARG A 394 2.61 -1.50 34.41
N PRO A 395 3.02 -2.25 35.45
CA PRO A 395 4.22 -3.09 35.39
C PRO A 395 4.16 -4.11 34.26
N VAL A 396 5.28 -4.31 33.56
CA VAL A 396 5.41 -5.28 32.46
C VAL A 396 6.54 -6.29 32.71
N ALA A 397 6.53 -7.40 31.96
CA ALA A 397 7.55 -8.43 32.09
C ALA A 397 8.93 -7.86 31.71
N GLN A 398 9.95 -8.18 32.52
CA GLN A 398 11.32 -7.75 32.28
C GLN A 398 12.07 -8.78 31.44
N SER A 399 13.03 -8.34 30.62
CA SER A 399 13.78 -9.26 29.76
C SER A 399 14.67 -10.23 30.56
N LYS A 400 14.98 -11.35 29.92
CA LYS A 400 15.94 -12.37 30.38
C LYS A 400 17.08 -12.59 29.37
N VAL A 401 17.13 -11.81 28.29
CA VAL A 401 18.20 -11.92 27.28
C VAL A 401 19.47 -11.26 27.85
N PRO A 402 20.64 -11.94 27.84
CA PRO A 402 21.85 -11.41 28.45
C PRO A 402 22.29 -10.04 27.92
N GLY A 403 22.25 -9.03 28.79
CA GLY A 403 22.65 -7.65 28.49
C GLY A 403 21.49 -6.70 28.12
N GLU A 404 20.30 -7.23 27.84
CA GLU A 404 19.13 -6.44 27.47
C GLU A 404 18.50 -5.71 28.66
N ALA A 405 17.98 -4.51 28.39
CA ALA A 405 17.09 -3.77 29.28
C ALA A 405 15.62 -3.92 28.84
N ALA A 406 14.70 -3.70 29.76
CA ALA A 406 13.28 -3.47 29.47
C ALA A 406 12.81 -2.30 30.36
N TRP A 407 11.78 -1.57 29.96
CA TRP A 407 11.19 -0.58 30.86
C TRP A 407 10.33 -1.28 31.93
N ALA A 408 10.28 -0.71 33.14
CA ALA A 408 9.58 -1.31 34.27
C ALA A 408 8.05 -1.33 34.10
N THR A 409 7.51 -0.37 33.34
CA THR A 409 6.08 -0.14 33.11
C THR A 409 5.79 0.16 31.63
N GLN A 410 4.51 0.18 31.25
CA GLN A 410 4.06 0.77 29.98
C GLN A 410 2.74 1.53 30.17
N PRO A 411 2.41 2.51 29.30
CA PRO A 411 1.15 3.26 29.35
C PRO A 411 -0.02 2.47 28.74
N PHE A 412 -1.08 2.25 29.52
CA PHE A 412 -2.34 1.63 29.07
C PHE A 412 -3.48 2.66 29.11
N PRO A 413 -4.08 3.05 27.96
CA PRO A 413 -5.28 3.89 27.97
C PRO A 413 -6.48 3.10 28.49
N LEU A 414 -7.28 3.72 29.35
CA LEU A 414 -8.48 3.09 29.93
C LEU A 414 -9.72 3.22 29.05
N LYS A 415 -9.73 4.20 28.14
CA LYS A 415 -10.84 4.46 27.22
C LYS A 415 -10.33 5.01 25.87
N PRO A 416 -10.75 4.43 24.73
CA PRO A 416 -11.47 3.16 24.66
C PRO A 416 -10.64 1.99 25.22
N PRO A 417 -11.28 0.85 25.55
CA PRO A 417 -10.55 -0.39 25.76
C PRO A 417 -9.77 -0.81 24.50
N PRO A 418 -8.83 -1.77 24.59
CA PRO A 418 -8.09 -2.28 23.43
C PRO A 418 -9.05 -2.75 22.33
N LEU A 419 -8.77 -2.35 21.08
CA LEU A 419 -9.66 -2.66 19.94
C LEU A 419 -9.38 -4.04 19.34
N ALA A 420 -8.12 -4.50 19.45
CA ALA A 420 -7.66 -5.84 19.10
C ALA A 420 -7.28 -6.64 20.37
N LYS A 421 -7.24 -7.98 20.27
CA LYS A 421 -6.68 -8.87 21.30
C LYS A 421 -5.21 -8.55 21.59
N ILE A 422 -4.87 -8.41 22.87
CA ILE A 422 -3.53 -8.07 23.40
C ILE A 422 -2.88 -9.20 24.24
N SER A 423 -3.52 -10.36 24.26
CA SER A 423 -3.13 -11.54 25.03
C SER A 423 -3.78 -12.80 24.46
N VAL A 424 -3.18 -13.96 24.70
CA VAL A 424 -3.71 -15.27 24.29
C VAL A 424 -3.30 -16.36 25.28
N THR A 425 -4.23 -17.23 25.67
CA THR A 425 -4.06 -18.33 26.62
C THR A 425 -4.30 -19.70 25.95
N LEU A 426 -4.17 -20.80 26.71
CA LEU A 426 -4.49 -22.15 26.22
C LEU A 426 -5.99 -22.35 25.90
N ASP A 427 -6.87 -21.62 26.59
CA ASP A 427 -8.32 -21.67 26.36
C ASP A 427 -8.73 -20.89 25.11
N ASP A 428 -7.97 -19.84 24.76
CA ASP A 428 -8.16 -19.03 23.55
C ASP A 428 -7.71 -19.76 22.27
N VAL A 429 -7.00 -20.89 22.36
CA VAL A 429 -6.53 -21.63 21.18
C VAL A 429 -7.72 -22.07 20.32
N THR A 430 -7.57 -21.95 19.01
CA THR A 430 -8.59 -22.27 18.00
C THR A 430 -9.22 -23.66 18.16
N THR A 431 -10.52 -23.76 17.90
CA THR A 431 -11.26 -25.03 17.71
C THR A 431 -11.90 -25.12 16.31
N VAL A 432 -11.52 -24.24 15.39
CA VAL A 432 -12.12 -24.11 14.05
C VAL A 432 -11.99 -25.40 13.23
N THR A 433 -10.85 -26.10 13.34
CA THR A 433 -10.72 -27.50 12.95
C THR A 433 -9.88 -28.28 13.97
N ALA A 434 -9.97 -29.61 13.94
CA ALA A 434 -9.17 -30.48 14.81
C ALA A 434 -7.68 -30.43 14.46
N GLU A 435 -7.38 -30.32 13.17
CA GLU A 435 -6.03 -30.21 12.60
C GLU A 435 -5.37 -28.90 13.04
N SER A 436 -6.09 -27.79 12.88
CA SER A 436 -5.66 -26.44 13.30
C SER A 436 -5.40 -26.40 14.81
N ARG A 437 -6.35 -26.89 15.63
CA ARG A 437 -6.18 -26.96 17.09
C ARG A 437 -4.94 -27.77 17.48
N ARG A 438 -4.76 -28.95 16.87
CA ARG A 438 -3.60 -29.81 17.13
C ARG A 438 -2.31 -29.09 16.76
N TYR A 439 -2.23 -28.51 15.56
CA TYR A 439 -1.06 -27.76 15.11
C TYR A 439 -0.69 -26.66 16.11
N CYS A 440 -1.65 -25.84 16.51
CA CYS A 440 -1.43 -24.71 17.41
C CYS A 440 -0.98 -25.16 18.81
N LEU A 441 -1.55 -26.23 19.36
CA LEU A 441 -1.13 -26.80 20.64
C LEU A 441 0.27 -27.42 20.58
N GLU A 442 0.56 -28.22 19.55
CA GLU A 442 1.86 -28.88 19.36
C GLU A 442 3.01 -27.89 19.10
N ASN A 443 2.73 -26.78 18.40
CA ASN A 443 3.76 -25.83 17.99
C ASN A 443 3.94 -24.63 18.93
N PHE A 444 2.88 -24.20 19.62
CA PHE A 444 2.90 -22.96 20.41
C PHE A 444 2.36 -23.13 21.85
N GLY A 445 1.75 -24.26 22.20
CA GLY A 445 1.09 -24.44 23.50
C GLY A 445 1.99 -24.24 24.72
N SER A 446 3.29 -24.55 24.60
CA SER A 446 4.30 -24.33 25.64
C SER A 446 4.73 -22.87 25.82
N ALA A 447 4.47 -22.01 24.83
CA ALA A 447 4.83 -20.59 24.84
C ALA A 447 3.71 -19.68 25.40
N LEU A 448 2.53 -20.25 25.67
CA LEU A 448 1.36 -19.57 26.22
C LEU A 448 1.44 -19.45 27.76
N PRO A 449 0.91 -18.36 28.35
CA PRO A 449 0.19 -17.27 27.70
C PRO A 449 1.11 -16.32 26.93
N GLY A 450 0.65 -15.85 25.78
CA GLY A 450 1.26 -14.77 24.99
C GLY A 450 0.62 -13.42 25.30
N GLY A 451 1.31 -12.32 24.97
CA GLY A 451 0.78 -10.98 25.20
C GLY A 451 1.68 -9.83 24.78
N ILE A 452 1.12 -8.63 24.85
CA ILE A 452 1.62 -7.39 24.25
C ILE A 452 3.03 -6.98 24.70
N PHE A 453 3.26 -6.80 26.00
CA PHE A 453 4.57 -6.41 26.53
C PHE A 453 5.28 -7.60 27.20
N LYS A 454 5.42 -8.69 26.44
CA LYS A 454 6.21 -9.88 26.79
C LYS A 454 7.53 -9.80 26.01
N PRO A 455 8.69 -9.51 26.65
CA PRO A 455 9.98 -9.49 25.96
C PRO A 455 10.27 -10.81 25.25
N TRP A 456 10.96 -10.75 24.11
CA TRP A 456 11.36 -11.95 23.36
C TRP A 456 12.37 -12.78 24.16
N GLY A 457 12.00 -14.00 24.55
CA GLY A 457 12.87 -14.90 25.31
C GLY A 457 13.89 -15.64 24.44
N LEU A 458 14.84 -16.32 25.10
CA LEU A 458 15.69 -17.34 24.46
C LEU A 458 14.90 -18.62 24.11
N GLU A 459 13.68 -18.75 24.64
CA GLU A 459 12.71 -19.79 24.35
C GLU A 459 11.53 -19.22 23.55
N LEU A 460 10.75 -20.10 22.91
CA LEU A 460 9.62 -19.70 22.08
C LEU A 460 8.65 -18.79 22.85
N THR A 461 8.42 -17.61 22.30
CA THR A 461 7.58 -16.55 22.84
C THR A 461 6.46 -16.25 21.86
N ILE A 462 5.25 -16.00 22.37
CA ILE A 462 4.12 -15.45 21.61
C ILE A 462 3.87 -14.01 22.07
N GLU A 463 3.83 -13.12 21.09
CA GLU A 463 3.63 -11.68 21.23
C GLU A 463 2.31 -11.33 20.51
N MET A 464 1.44 -10.53 21.13
CA MET A 464 0.05 -10.32 20.69
C MET A 464 -0.35 -8.87 20.99
N PRO A 465 -0.69 -8.03 19.99
CA PRO A 465 -1.22 -8.41 18.67
C PRO A 465 -0.21 -8.80 17.58
N GLY A 466 1.10 -8.84 17.85
CA GLY A 466 2.13 -9.18 16.86
C GLY A 466 2.69 -7.95 16.14
N THR A 467 3.84 -8.11 15.47
CA THR A 467 4.57 -6.99 14.82
C THR A 467 3.83 -6.25 13.68
N LEU A 468 2.73 -6.81 13.14
CA LEU A 468 1.85 -6.07 12.22
C LEU A 468 0.80 -5.22 12.95
N GLY A 469 0.62 -5.48 14.23
CA GLY A 469 -0.24 -4.76 15.14
C GLY A 469 -1.73 -5.04 14.97
N GLY A 470 -2.49 -4.56 15.96
CA GLY A 470 -3.92 -4.35 15.84
C GLY A 470 -4.22 -3.25 14.83
N GLY A 471 -3.64 -2.07 15.03
CA GLY A 471 -3.62 -0.98 14.04
C GLY A 471 -2.32 -0.92 13.25
N ASN A 472 -2.35 -0.26 12.09
CA ASN A 472 -1.18 -0.09 11.20
C ASN A 472 -1.33 1.22 10.39
N TRP A 473 -0.50 1.43 9.34
CA TRP A 473 -0.52 2.61 8.43
C TRP A 473 -1.92 2.94 7.89
N SER A 474 -2.79 1.93 7.85
CA SER A 474 -4.24 1.99 7.62
C SER A 474 -4.94 3.15 8.33
N GLY A 475 -4.53 3.51 9.55
CA GLY A 475 -5.11 4.62 10.31
C GLY A 475 -6.61 4.46 10.58
N THR A 476 -7.34 5.58 10.58
CA THR A 476 -8.77 5.64 10.95
C THR A 476 -9.57 6.53 9.98
N SER A 477 -10.90 6.53 10.11
CA SER A 477 -11.78 7.56 9.52
C SER A 477 -12.83 8.03 10.54
N PHE A 478 -13.37 9.24 10.41
CA PHE A 478 -14.20 9.88 11.45
C PHE A 478 -15.53 10.40 10.88
N ASP A 479 -16.67 10.08 11.49
CA ASP A 479 -17.95 10.74 11.19
C ASP A 479 -18.24 11.83 12.25
N PRO A 480 -18.05 13.13 11.93
CA PRO A 480 -18.25 14.22 12.87
C PRO A 480 -19.73 14.44 13.24
N SER A 481 -20.68 13.87 12.49
CA SER A 481 -22.11 13.94 12.82
C SER A 481 -22.53 12.92 13.89
N LEU A 482 -21.75 11.84 14.05
CA LEU A 482 -21.90 10.84 15.11
C LEU A 482 -20.88 11.05 16.26
N GLY A 483 -19.73 11.66 15.97
CA GLY A 483 -18.55 11.64 16.85
C GLY A 483 -17.87 10.26 16.90
N TYR A 484 -18.04 9.46 15.85
CA TYR A 484 -17.59 8.07 15.77
C TYR A 484 -16.29 7.98 14.96
N LEU A 485 -15.28 7.33 15.52
CA LEU A 485 -14.03 7.00 14.84
C LEU A 485 -14.05 5.52 14.43
N PHE A 486 -13.89 5.24 13.14
CA PHE A 486 -13.89 3.91 12.56
C PHE A 486 -12.46 3.39 12.44
N VAL A 487 -12.25 2.19 12.98
CA VAL A 487 -10.94 1.56 13.09
C VAL A 487 -11.07 0.08 12.71
N ASN A 488 -10.50 -0.30 11.56
CA ASN A 488 -10.27 -1.71 11.28
C ASN A 488 -9.01 -2.19 12.01
N VAL A 489 -9.05 -3.41 12.53
CA VAL A 489 -7.94 -4.04 13.24
C VAL A 489 -7.70 -5.47 12.79
N SER A 490 -6.45 -5.90 12.79
CA SER A 490 -6.02 -7.27 12.51
C SER A 490 -5.67 -8.00 13.81
N GLU A 491 -5.97 -9.30 13.93
CA GLU A 491 -5.63 -10.10 15.11
C GLU A 491 -4.71 -11.27 14.71
N VAL A 492 -3.41 -10.98 14.49
CA VAL A 492 -2.41 -11.98 14.06
C VAL A 492 -1.10 -11.83 14.83
N GLY A 493 -1.03 -12.50 15.98
CA GLY A 493 0.15 -12.51 16.85
C GLY A 493 1.44 -12.93 16.14
N ALA A 494 2.57 -12.66 16.79
CA ALA A 494 3.91 -13.02 16.34
C ALA A 494 4.49 -14.17 17.19
N ALA A 495 5.34 -14.99 16.57
CA ALA A 495 6.02 -16.12 17.22
C ALA A 495 7.54 -16.08 16.96
N GLY A 496 8.35 -16.56 17.90
CA GLY A 496 9.82 -16.57 17.77
C GLY A 496 10.57 -16.55 19.09
N TYR A 497 11.89 -16.41 19.02
CA TYR A 497 12.83 -16.36 20.14
C TYR A 497 14.08 -15.57 19.74
N MET A 498 14.88 -15.13 20.72
CA MET A 498 16.16 -14.43 20.49
C MET A 498 17.30 -15.42 20.32
N GLN A 499 17.87 -15.47 19.12
CA GLN A 499 18.98 -16.35 18.76
C GLN A 499 20.33 -15.63 18.94
N PRO A 500 21.25 -16.14 19.79
CA PRO A 500 22.57 -15.55 19.96
C PRO A 500 23.39 -15.60 18.67
N GLN A 501 24.11 -14.52 18.42
CA GLN A 501 24.98 -14.34 17.25
C GLN A 501 26.43 -14.68 17.57
N LYS A 502 27.28 -14.65 16.53
CA LYS A 502 28.73 -14.82 16.68
C LYS A 502 29.32 -13.54 17.28
N ALA A 503 30.39 -13.67 18.07
CA ALA A 503 31.15 -12.51 18.53
C ALA A 503 31.65 -11.70 17.33
N GLY A 504 31.39 -10.39 17.33
CA GLY A 504 31.68 -9.49 16.21
C GLY A 504 30.55 -9.35 15.16
N SER A 505 29.41 -10.02 15.33
CA SER A 505 28.16 -9.60 14.65
C SER A 505 27.73 -8.20 15.14
N PRO A 506 26.98 -7.43 14.33
CA PRO A 506 26.50 -6.09 14.73
C PRO A 506 25.68 -6.10 16.01
N GLU A 507 24.78 -7.07 16.14
CA GLU A 507 23.96 -7.30 17.34
C GLU A 507 24.31 -8.65 17.98
N ALA A 508 24.23 -8.73 19.31
CA ALA A 508 24.51 -9.95 20.06
C ALA A 508 23.42 -11.03 19.92
N TYR A 509 22.18 -10.62 19.62
CA TYR A 509 21.02 -11.49 19.41
C TYR A 509 20.19 -10.99 18.21
N VAL A 510 19.47 -11.90 17.55
CA VAL A 510 18.42 -11.55 16.58
C VAL A 510 17.16 -12.36 16.83
N ARG A 511 15.99 -11.78 16.53
CA ARG A 511 14.72 -12.50 16.55
C ARG A 511 14.70 -13.55 15.43
N ALA A 512 14.41 -14.80 15.79
CA ALA A 512 14.41 -15.94 14.90
C ALA A 512 13.24 -16.89 15.20
N SER A 513 12.92 -17.77 14.26
CA SER A 513 12.06 -18.94 14.49
C SER A 513 12.28 -19.99 13.40
N LYS A 514 11.77 -21.21 13.59
CA LYS A 514 11.75 -22.26 12.54
C LYS A 514 10.86 -21.93 11.34
N TRP A 515 10.03 -20.90 11.44
CA TRP A 515 9.17 -20.36 10.36
C TRP A 515 9.71 -19.05 9.78
N GLY A 516 10.94 -18.63 10.13
CA GLY A 516 11.55 -17.35 9.73
C GLY A 516 11.50 -16.27 10.82
N GLY A 517 12.22 -15.16 10.60
CA GLY A 517 12.39 -14.10 11.62
C GLY A 517 11.12 -13.33 11.97
N TYR A 518 10.22 -13.13 11.01
CA TYR A 518 8.94 -12.42 11.18
C TYR A 518 7.72 -13.35 11.26
N ALA A 519 7.90 -14.54 11.84
CA ALA A 519 6.85 -15.55 11.94
C ALA A 519 5.62 -15.10 12.73
N ARG A 520 4.46 -15.64 12.33
CA ARG A 520 3.14 -15.39 12.90
C ARG A 520 2.67 -16.56 13.77
N TYR A 521 1.74 -16.26 14.66
CA TYR A 521 1.00 -17.21 15.48
C TYR A 521 -0.20 -17.74 14.70
N TRP A 522 0.07 -18.58 13.69
CA TRP A 522 -0.94 -19.19 12.81
C TRP A 522 -0.60 -20.64 12.47
N ASP A 523 -1.56 -21.36 11.89
CA ASP A 523 -1.37 -22.74 11.44
C ASP A 523 -0.82 -22.88 10.00
N GLU A 524 -0.73 -24.11 9.50
CA GLU A 524 -0.26 -24.43 8.15
C GLU A 524 -1.19 -23.96 7.00
N HIS A 525 -2.39 -23.48 7.32
CA HIS A 525 -3.32 -22.82 6.39
C HIS A 525 -3.36 -21.29 6.59
N HIS A 526 -2.46 -20.75 7.41
CA HIS A 526 -2.40 -19.36 7.85
C HIS A 526 -3.61 -18.87 8.68
N TYR A 527 -4.40 -19.79 9.25
CA TYR A 527 -5.43 -19.42 10.22
C TYR A 527 -4.77 -19.04 11.56
N PRO A 528 -4.99 -17.83 12.11
CA PRO A 528 -4.43 -17.44 13.40
C PRO A 528 -4.82 -18.43 14.51
N CYS A 529 -3.86 -18.74 15.38
CA CYS A 529 -3.98 -19.86 16.30
C CYS A 529 -4.92 -19.62 17.50
N GLN A 530 -5.42 -18.40 17.68
CA GLN A 530 -6.51 -18.08 18.59
C GLN A 530 -7.89 -18.18 17.91
N GLN A 531 -8.95 -18.30 18.69
CA GLN A 531 -10.33 -18.29 18.17
C GLN A 531 -10.65 -17.00 17.39
N PRO A 532 -11.46 -17.08 16.31
CA PRO A 532 -11.98 -15.91 15.61
C PRO A 532 -12.88 -15.02 16.52
N PRO A 533 -13.15 -13.75 16.14
CA PRO A 533 -12.72 -13.10 14.91
C PRO A 533 -11.20 -12.92 14.81
N TRP A 534 -10.69 -12.93 13.58
CA TRP A 534 -9.27 -12.70 13.24
C TRP A 534 -8.99 -11.28 12.71
N GLY A 535 -10.04 -10.47 12.62
CA GLY A 535 -9.98 -9.06 12.27
C GLY A 535 -11.38 -8.46 12.34
N ASP A 536 -11.46 -7.17 12.70
CA ASP A 536 -12.72 -6.50 13.04
C ASP A 536 -12.76 -5.07 12.52
N LEU A 537 -13.96 -4.55 12.29
CA LEU A 537 -14.24 -3.12 12.14
C LEU A 537 -14.93 -2.61 13.41
N ASN A 538 -14.35 -1.58 14.01
CA ASN A 538 -14.81 -0.95 15.24
C ASN A 538 -15.33 0.47 14.94
N ALA A 539 -16.33 0.92 15.70
CA ALA A 539 -16.65 2.34 15.85
C ALA A 539 -16.48 2.75 17.31
N VAL A 540 -15.62 3.75 17.57
CA VAL A 540 -15.43 4.34 18.90
C VAL A 540 -16.12 5.68 18.98
N ASN A 541 -17.06 5.85 19.92
CA ASN A 541 -17.63 7.15 20.25
C ASN A 541 -16.59 7.95 21.04
N LEU A 542 -15.91 8.90 20.40
CA LEU A 542 -14.82 9.66 21.04
C LEU A 542 -15.30 10.57 22.17
N ASN A 543 -16.61 10.87 22.23
CA ASN A 543 -17.19 11.73 23.26
C ASN A 543 -17.30 11.00 24.61
N THR A 544 -17.53 9.67 24.60
CA THR A 544 -17.64 8.83 25.81
C THR A 544 -16.45 7.89 26.01
N GLY A 545 -15.67 7.62 24.97
CA GLY A 545 -14.54 6.69 24.97
C GLY A 545 -14.99 5.24 25.01
N GLU A 546 -16.06 4.91 24.31
CA GLU A 546 -16.68 3.58 24.31
C GLU A 546 -16.82 3.06 22.88
N ILE A 547 -16.72 1.74 22.72
CA ILE A 547 -17.01 1.08 21.45
C ILE A 547 -18.53 1.13 21.25
N ALA A 548 -18.98 1.86 20.24
CA ALA A 548 -20.38 1.99 19.87
C ALA A 548 -20.89 0.76 19.11
N TRP A 549 -20.01 0.13 18.31
CA TRP A 549 -20.19 -1.20 17.73
C TRP A 549 -18.83 -1.79 17.34
N LYS A 550 -18.73 -3.12 17.34
CA LYS A 550 -17.61 -3.92 16.82
C LYS A 550 -18.21 -5.07 16.00
N VAL A 551 -17.70 -5.31 14.80
CA VAL A 551 -18.16 -6.39 13.89
C VAL A 551 -16.97 -7.08 13.22
N PRO A 552 -17.01 -8.41 12.99
CA PRO A 552 -15.98 -9.11 12.23
C PRO A 552 -15.81 -8.53 10.82
N LEU A 553 -14.56 -8.37 10.38
CA LEU A 553 -14.21 -7.78 9.09
C LEU A 553 -13.58 -8.85 8.19
N GLY A 554 -14.32 -9.26 7.16
CA GLY A 554 -13.93 -10.33 6.23
C GLY A 554 -14.44 -11.71 6.63
N VAL A 555 -14.32 -12.67 5.72
CA VAL A 555 -14.71 -14.07 5.96
C VAL A 555 -13.83 -15.04 5.19
N VAL A 556 -13.51 -16.17 5.81
CA VAL A 556 -12.86 -17.30 5.13
C VAL A 556 -13.91 -18.21 4.51
N ASP A 557 -14.08 -18.15 3.18
CA ASP A 557 -15.08 -18.90 2.42
C ASP A 557 -15.06 -20.42 2.71
N GLN A 558 -13.87 -21.00 2.91
CA GLN A 558 -13.71 -22.43 3.21
C GLN A 558 -14.24 -22.86 4.58
N LEU A 559 -14.45 -21.90 5.48
CA LEU A 559 -14.99 -22.09 6.83
C LEU A 559 -16.48 -21.70 6.87
N GLU A 560 -16.88 -20.64 6.17
CA GLU A 560 -18.29 -20.28 5.96
C GLU A 560 -19.06 -21.41 5.26
N ALA A 561 -18.46 -22.03 4.23
CA ALA A 561 -19.01 -23.21 3.56
C ALA A 561 -19.14 -24.46 4.45
N LYS A 562 -18.54 -24.45 5.66
CA LYS A 562 -18.67 -25.48 6.70
C LYS A 562 -19.61 -25.05 7.84
N GLY A 563 -20.26 -23.89 7.73
CA GLY A 563 -21.14 -23.32 8.77
C GLY A 563 -20.42 -22.49 9.84
N ILE A 564 -19.12 -22.19 9.66
CA ILE A 564 -18.35 -21.33 10.55
C ILE A 564 -18.31 -19.93 9.93
N SER A 565 -19.39 -19.16 10.16
CA SER A 565 -19.50 -17.76 9.76
C SER A 565 -18.69 -16.82 10.67
N GLU A 566 -18.67 -15.52 10.33
CA GLU A 566 -18.16 -14.46 11.23
C GLU A 566 -16.69 -14.61 11.65
N THR A 567 -15.87 -15.30 10.84
CA THR A 567 -14.44 -15.57 11.15
C THR A 567 -13.59 -14.32 11.31
N GLY A 568 -13.98 -13.20 10.68
CA GLY A 568 -13.05 -12.12 10.34
C GLY A 568 -11.91 -12.63 9.44
N VAL A 569 -11.01 -11.74 9.03
CA VAL A 569 -9.72 -12.11 8.44
C VAL A 569 -8.65 -11.07 8.78
N PRO A 570 -7.35 -11.44 8.70
CA PRO A 570 -6.25 -10.48 8.74
C PRO A 570 -6.45 -9.35 7.72
N ASN A 571 -6.21 -8.09 8.14
CA ASN A 571 -6.51 -6.94 7.29
C ASN A 571 -5.51 -5.78 7.41
N LEU A 572 -5.19 -5.18 6.26
CA LEU A 572 -4.30 -4.04 6.07
C LEU A 572 -4.90 -3.16 4.96
N GLY A 573 -4.84 -1.84 5.09
CA GLY A 573 -5.61 -0.90 4.27
C GLY A 573 -6.63 -0.14 5.10
N GLY A 574 -6.95 1.09 4.66
CA GLY A 574 -7.74 2.04 5.45
C GLY A 574 -9.23 2.03 5.14
N SER A 575 -10.00 2.70 6.00
CA SER A 575 -11.40 3.06 5.77
C SER A 575 -11.59 4.53 5.40
N ILE A 576 -12.75 4.86 4.83
CA ILE A 576 -13.28 6.22 4.71
C ILE A 576 -14.74 6.28 5.17
N ALA A 577 -15.17 7.45 5.66
CA ALA A 577 -16.55 7.71 6.07
C ALA A 577 -17.23 8.74 5.14
N THR A 578 -18.55 8.68 4.98
CA THR A 578 -19.30 9.65 4.16
C THR A 578 -20.60 10.11 4.80
N ALA A 579 -21.02 11.33 4.45
CA ALA A 579 -22.32 11.90 4.82
C ALA A 579 -23.54 11.14 4.23
N GLY A 580 -23.34 10.04 3.49
CA GLY A 580 -24.36 9.05 3.17
C GLY A 580 -24.70 8.09 4.33
N GLY A 581 -23.99 8.17 5.45
CA GLY A 581 -24.10 7.25 6.58
C GLY A 581 -23.37 5.92 6.33
N LEU A 582 -22.22 5.98 5.65
CA LEU A 582 -21.49 4.81 5.17
C LEU A 582 -20.01 4.84 5.56
N VAL A 583 -19.46 3.67 5.85
CA VAL A 583 -18.02 3.40 5.97
C VAL A 583 -17.61 2.43 4.86
N PHE A 584 -16.63 2.81 4.04
CA PHE A 584 -16.10 1.97 2.96
C PHE A 584 -14.71 1.44 3.33
N VAL A 585 -14.45 0.15 3.09
CA VAL A 585 -13.17 -0.52 3.41
C VAL A 585 -12.94 -1.75 2.52
N ALA A 586 -11.70 -1.97 2.09
CA ALA A 586 -11.28 -3.07 1.20
C ALA A 586 -10.10 -3.90 1.77
N ALA A 587 -9.78 -3.69 3.04
CA ALA A 587 -8.51 -4.04 3.68
C ALA A 587 -8.25 -5.55 3.85
N THR A 588 -9.18 -6.42 3.49
CA THR A 588 -9.19 -7.84 3.82
C THR A 588 -8.49 -8.70 2.76
N ASP A 589 -7.80 -9.74 3.22
CA ASP A 589 -7.16 -10.73 2.34
C ASP A 589 -8.18 -11.61 1.56
N ASP A 590 -9.46 -11.60 1.96
CA ASP A 590 -10.58 -12.23 1.22
C ASP A 590 -10.99 -11.50 -0.09
N HIS A 591 -10.18 -10.54 -0.53
CA HIS A 591 -10.27 -9.82 -1.80
C HIS A 591 -11.64 -9.15 -2.05
N ARG A 592 -12.20 -8.44 -1.05
CA ARG A 592 -13.54 -7.83 -1.15
C ARG A 592 -13.60 -6.38 -0.72
N PHE A 593 -14.28 -5.57 -1.52
CA PHE A 593 -14.61 -4.18 -1.17
C PHE A 593 -16.03 -4.11 -0.56
N ARG A 594 -16.15 -3.42 0.58
CA ARG A 594 -17.35 -3.41 1.42
C ARG A 594 -17.85 -2.01 1.72
N ALA A 595 -19.14 -1.90 2.01
CA ALA A 595 -19.75 -0.72 2.62
C ALA A 595 -20.60 -1.14 3.84
N PHE A 596 -20.37 -0.47 4.97
CA PHE A 596 -21.06 -0.66 6.24
C PHE A 596 -21.88 0.58 6.61
N ASP A 597 -22.99 0.39 7.33
CA ASP A 597 -23.76 1.45 7.95
C ASP A 597 -22.96 2.12 9.10
N SER A 598 -22.70 3.43 9.02
CA SER A 598 -21.79 4.11 9.97
C SER A 598 -22.32 4.14 11.41
N ARG A 599 -23.63 3.97 11.61
CA ARG A 599 -24.26 4.00 12.94
C ARG A 599 -24.36 2.62 13.60
N THR A 600 -24.46 1.55 12.81
CA THR A 600 -24.80 0.20 13.30
C THR A 600 -23.79 -0.90 12.96
N GLY A 601 -22.78 -0.63 12.12
CA GLY A 601 -21.79 -1.63 11.71
C GLY A 601 -22.34 -2.71 10.78
N ARG A 602 -23.59 -2.58 10.31
CA ARG A 602 -24.21 -3.58 9.42
C ARG A 602 -23.66 -3.45 8.00
N GLN A 603 -23.13 -4.54 7.43
CA GLN A 603 -22.73 -4.58 6.01
C GLN A 603 -23.96 -4.36 5.11
N LEU A 604 -23.87 -3.40 4.18
CA LEU A 604 -24.96 -3.01 3.26
C LEU A 604 -24.66 -3.35 1.79
N TRP A 605 -23.39 -3.50 1.45
CA TRP A 605 -22.91 -3.85 0.10
C TRP A 605 -21.54 -4.51 0.20
N VAL A 606 -21.27 -5.45 -0.70
CA VAL A 606 -19.97 -6.10 -0.88
C VAL A 606 -19.79 -6.46 -2.35
N THR A 607 -18.55 -6.45 -2.84
CA THR A 607 -18.18 -6.92 -4.17
C THR A 607 -16.81 -7.60 -4.13
N GLN A 608 -16.60 -8.59 -5.00
CA GLN A 608 -15.29 -9.21 -5.17
C GLN A 608 -14.36 -8.29 -5.95
N LEU A 609 -13.09 -8.29 -5.58
CA LEU A 609 -11.97 -7.64 -6.26
C LEU A 609 -11.09 -8.69 -6.94
N GLU A 610 -10.22 -8.25 -7.84
CA GLU A 610 -9.18 -9.08 -8.43
C GLU A 610 -8.13 -9.55 -7.40
N SER A 611 -7.91 -8.78 -6.31
CA SER A 611 -6.95 -9.10 -5.26
C SER A 611 -7.16 -8.23 -4.00
N ASN A 612 -6.13 -8.09 -3.16
CA ASN A 612 -6.16 -7.33 -1.91
C ASN A 612 -6.38 -5.82 -2.15
N GLY A 613 -7.15 -5.18 -1.25
CA GLY A 613 -7.35 -3.74 -1.20
C GLY A 613 -6.52 -3.06 -0.10
N HIS A 614 -5.20 -3.25 -0.09
CA HIS A 614 -4.29 -2.74 0.94
C HIS A 614 -4.13 -1.19 0.99
N ALA A 615 -4.77 -0.48 0.08
CA ALA A 615 -4.86 0.99 0.08
C ALA A 615 -6.02 1.52 0.96
N THR A 616 -6.07 2.83 1.16
CA THR A 616 -7.31 3.51 1.60
C THR A 616 -8.15 3.85 0.36
N PRO A 617 -9.46 3.57 0.33
CA PRO A 617 -10.33 4.02 -0.76
C PRO A 617 -10.51 5.55 -0.72
N ILE A 618 -11.06 6.13 -1.79
CA ILE A 618 -11.44 7.56 -1.84
C ILE A 618 -12.84 7.74 -2.42
N THR A 619 -13.47 8.91 -2.22
CA THR A 619 -14.71 9.29 -2.91
C THR A 619 -14.67 10.73 -3.41
N TYR A 620 -15.34 11.00 -4.54
CA TYR A 620 -15.39 12.32 -5.18
C TYR A 620 -16.59 12.48 -6.11
N TRP A 621 -16.81 13.69 -6.60
CA TRP A 621 -17.88 14.05 -7.52
C TRP A 621 -17.40 14.17 -8.98
N GLY A 622 -17.93 13.32 -9.85
CA GLY A 622 -17.74 13.39 -11.29
C GLY A 622 -18.45 14.61 -11.89
N LYS A 623 -17.67 15.63 -12.27
CA LYS A 623 -18.21 16.92 -12.71
C LYS A 623 -18.98 16.86 -14.04
N ARG A 624 -18.66 15.92 -14.94
CA ARG A 624 -19.38 15.75 -16.22
C ARG A 624 -20.60 14.85 -16.06
N THR A 625 -20.45 13.71 -15.39
CA THR A 625 -21.49 12.67 -15.23
C THR A 625 -22.51 12.95 -14.12
N LYS A 626 -22.19 13.87 -13.20
CA LYS A 626 -22.96 14.17 -11.98
C LYS A 626 -23.18 12.94 -11.09
N LYS A 627 -22.14 12.09 -10.99
CA LYS A 627 -22.12 10.91 -10.13
C LYS A 627 -21.12 11.08 -9.00
N GLN A 628 -21.44 10.58 -7.83
CA GLN A 628 -20.43 10.25 -6.83
C GLN A 628 -19.75 8.94 -7.25
N TYR A 629 -18.42 8.93 -7.21
CA TYR A 629 -17.60 7.75 -7.40
C TYR A 629 -16.97 7.35 -6.06
N VAL A 630 -16.72 6.06 -5.87
CA VAL A 630 -15.83 5.52 -4.84
C VAL A 630 -14.76 4.69 -5.54
N VAL A 631 -13.50 4.89 -5.21
CA VAL A 631 -12.35 4.29 -5.92
C VAL A 631 -11.40 3.64 -4.93
N ILE A 632 -10.89 2.47 -5.28
CA ILE A 632 -9.92 1.70 -4.50
C ILE A 632 -8.78 1.23 -5.42
N ALA A 633 -7.54 1.31 -4.93
CA ALA A 633 -6.39 0.67 -5.55
C ALA A 633 -6.29 -0.78 -5.05
N VAL A 634 -6.11 -1.71 -5.98
CA VAL A 634 -6.17 -3.16 -5.74
C VAL A 634 -4.89 -3.78 -6.31
N GLY A 635 -4.25 -4.65 -5.56
CA GLY A 635 -3.03 -5.30 -6.02
C GLY A 635 -2.70 -6.56 -5.21
N PRO A 636 -1.92 -7.46 -5.80
CA PRO A 636 -1.53 -8.71 -5.16
C PRO A 636 -0.33 -8.48 -4.23
N GLY A 637 0.10 -9.52 -3.52
CA GLY A 637 1.17 -9.44 -2.54
C GLY A 637 0.78 -8.72 -1.24
N GLY A 638 1.79 -8.45 -0.43
CA GLY A 638 1.66 -7.91 0.93
C GLY A 638 1.80 -9.00 2.01
N TYR A 639 1.68 -8.60 3.28
CA TYR A 639 2.16 -9.41 4.41
C TYR A 639 1.34 -10.67 4.73
N PHE A 640 0.10 -10.80 4.26
CA PHE A 640 -0.76 -11.97 4.53
C PHE A 640 -0.86 -12.93 3.34
N ASN A 641 -0.74 -12.44 2.11
CA ASN A 641 -0.85 -13.26 0.90
C ASN A 641 0.32 -12.94 -0.06
N PRO A 642 1.29 -13.86 -0.22
CA PRO A 642 2.43 -13.67 -1.12
C PRO A 642 2.11 -13.99 -2.59
N ASP A 643 0.87 -14.37 -2.94
CA ASP A 643 0.50 -14.50 -4.35
C ASP A 643 0.60 -13.14 -5.04
N THR A 644 1.34 -13.12 -6.16
CA THR A 644 1.58 -11.97 -7.03
C THR A 644 0.85 -12.09 -8.38
N SER A 645 0.04 -13.14 -8.57
CA SER A 645 -0.54 -13.53 -9.86
C SER A 645 -1.60 -12.56 -10.40
N ALA A 646 -2.42 -11.96 -9.53
CA ALA A 646 -3.54 -11.09 -9.91
C ALA A 646 -3.11 -9.67 -10.35
N PRO A 647 -3.84 -9.01 -11.26
CA PRO A 647 -3.44 -7.70 -11.78
C PRO A 647 -3.48 -6.59 -10.71
N GLN A 648 -2.53 -5.65 -10.80
CA GLN A 648 -2.66 -4.35 -10.12
C GLN A 648 -3.66 -3.48 -10.90
N VAL A 649 -4.69 -2.97 -10.24
CA VAL A 649 -5.74 -2.16 -10.88
C VAL A 649 -6.20 -1.00 -9.99
N LEU A 650 -6.71 0.05 -10.64
CA LEU A 650 -7.51 1.08 -9.98
C LEU A 650 -8.98 0.84 -10.35
N ALA A 651 -9.81 0.50 -9.36
CA ALA A 651 -11.20 0.10 -9.54
C ALA A 651 -12.16 1.19 -9.03
N ALA A 652 -13.03 1.67 -9.91
CA ALA A 652 -13.98 2.74 -9.58
C ALA A 652 -15.42 2.25 -9.62
N TYR A 653 -16.24 2.74 -8.69
CA TYR A 653 -17.61 2.32 -8.45
C TYR A 653 -18.55 3.52 -8.37
N ALA A 654 -19.73 3.44 -9.00
CA ALA A 654 -20.73 4.51 -9.01
C ALA A 654 -22.16 3.96 -9.14
N LEU A 655 -23.17 4.81 -8.95
CA LEU A 655 -24.58 4.47 -9.16
C LEU A 655 -24.98 4.65 -10.63
N PHE A 656 -25.92 3.85 -11.10
CA PHE A 656 -26.48 3.91 -12.45
C PHE A 656 -28.03 3.94 -12.41
N PRO A 657 -28.69 4.68 -13.33
CA PRO A 657 -30.15 4.61 -13.48
C PRO A 657 -30.63 3.18 -13.79
N LYS A 658 -31.84 2.82 -13.35
CA LYS A 658 -32.42 1.48 -13.58
C LYS A 658 -32.48 1.18 -15.09
N GLY A 659 -31.83 0.10 -15.52
CA GLY A 659 -31.73 -0.29 -16.93
C GLY A 659 -30.53 0.29 -17.69
N GLN A 660 -29.71 1.12 -17.05
CA GLN A 660 -28.40 1.52 -17.58
C GLN A 660 -27.30 0.70 -16.88
N ALA A 661 -26.49 0.01 -17.67
CA ALA A 661 -25.22 -0.56 -17.22
C ALA A 661 -24.08 0.47 -17.42
N PRO A 662 -22.87 0.21 -16.88
CA PRO A 662 -21.66 0.79 -17.45
C PRO A 662 -21.62 0.55 -18.98
N ARG A 663 -21.14 1.51 -19.76
CA ARG A 663 -20.76 1.23 -21.15
C ARG A 663 -19.64 0.19 -21.10
N ASN A 664 -19.78 -0.93 -21.80
CA ASN A 664 -18.87 -2.09 -21.73
C ASN A 664 -17.41 -1.66 -21.54
N VAL A 665 -16.91 -1.83 -20.32
CA VAL A 665 -15.52 -1.55 -19.97
C VAL A 665 -14.70 -2.76 -20.37
N THR A 666 -14.52 -2.94 -21.68
CA THR A 666 -13.36 -3.68 -22.19
C THR A 666 -12.13 -3.02 -21.56
N PRO A 667 -11.25 -3.75 -20.87
CA PRO A 667 -10.08 -3.15 -20.25
C PRO A 667 -9.29 -2.37 -21.31
N GLN A 668 -9.12 -1.06 -21.11
CA GLN A 668 -8.30 -0.27 -22.02
C GLN A 668 -6.83 -0.59 -21.74
N LEU A 669 -6.34 -1.62 -22.43
CA LEU A 669 -4.93 -1.78 -22.75
C LEU A 669 -4.53 -0.62 -23.68
N SER A 670 -4.34 0.57 -23.10
CA SER A 670 -3.88 1.76 -23.80
C SER A 670 -2.37 1.67 -24.02
N SER A 671 -1.96 0.75 -24.90
CA SER A 671 -0.59 0.68 -25.39
C SER A 671 -0.22 2.02 -26.05
N PRO A 672 0.82 2.73 -25.56
CA PRO A 672 1.39 3.85 -26.30
C PRO A 672 1.99 3.34 -27.62
N ASP A 673 1.92 4.16 -28.66
CA ASP A 673 2.47 3.83 -29.98
C ASP A 673 4.00 3.80 -29.92
N VAL A 674 4.57 2.60 -29.79
CA VAL A 674 6.03 2.35 -29.77
C VAL A 674 6.40 1.60 -31.04
N SER A 675 6.91 2.36 -32.01
CA SER A 675 7.36 1.83 -33.31
C SER A 675 8.64 0.99 -33.18
N GLY A 676 8.50 -0.29 -32.84
CA GLY A 676 9.58 -1.28 -32.79
C GLY A 676 9.04 -2.70 -32.69
N PRO A 677 9.66 -3.73 -33.32
CA PRO A 677 9.04 -5.04 -33.52
C PRO A 677 9.10 -5.98 -32.30
N GLY A 678 8.68 -5.50 -31.13
CA GLY A 678 8.35 -6.34 -29.98
C GLY A 678 6.96 -6.95 -30.14
N ARG A 679 6.87 -8.26 -30.43
CA ARG A 679 5.57 -8.96 -30.44
C ARG A 679 5.08 -9.16 -29.01
N GLU A 680 3.79 -8.93 -28.78
CA GLU A 680 3.10 -9.37 -27.57
C GLU A 680 3.28 -10.88 -27.36
N PRO A 681 3.41 -11.36 -26.11
CA PRO A 681 2.98 -12.72 -25.79
C PRO A 681 1.47 -12.79 -26.04
N PRO A 682 0.98 -13.66 -26.94
CA PRO A 682 -0.46 -13.75 -27.18
C PRO A 682 -1.18 -14.21 -25.91
N GLU A 683 -2.41 -13.73 -25.72
CA GLU A 683 -3.34 -14.32 -24.77
C GLU A 683 -3.41 -15.84 -25.02
N ILE A 684 -3.40 -16.65 -23.95
CA ILE A 684 -3.78 -18.07 -24.06
C ILE A 684 -5.31 -18.15 -24.14
N SER A 685 -5.81 -17.69 -25.29
CA SER A 685 -7.15 -18.00 -25.76
C SER A 685 -7.25 -19.50 -26.09
N ALA A 686 -8.48 -19.98 -26.30
CA ALA A 686 -8.75 -21.40 -26.50
C ALA A 686 -7.92 -22.02 -27.64
N LEU A 687 -7.51 -23.29 -27.44
CA LEU A 687 -6.87 -24.24 -28.39
C LEU A 687 -6.71 -23.68 -29.82
N GLY A 688 -5.48 -23.25 -30.13
CA GLY A 688 -5.24 -22.15 -31.06
C GLY A 688 -5.49 -22.42 -32.56
N SER A 689 -5.37 -21.36 -33.36
CA SER A 689 -5.43 -21.41 -34.83
C SER A 689 -4.06 -21.68 -35.48
N PRO A 690 -4.01 -22.25 -36.71
CA PRO A 690 -2.76 -22.51 -37.44
C PRO A 690 -1.81 -21.31 -37.55
N ILE A 691 -0.55 -21.53 -37.17
CA ILE A 691 0.50 -20.51 -37.21
C ILE A 691 1.27 -20.60 -38.53
N SER A 692 1.33 -19.48 -39.26
CA SER A 692 2.09 -19.38 -40.51
C SER A 692 3.60 -19.41 -40.24
N GLN A 693 4.33 -20.19 -41.04
CA GLN A 693 5.78 -20.39 -40.93
C GLN A 693 6.53 -19.76 -42.12
N PRO A 694 7.82 -19.38 -41.96
CA PRO A 694 8.61 -18.75 -43.04
C PRO A 694 8.66 -19.57 -44.33
N VAL A 695 8.70 -20.90 -44.20
CA VAL A 695 8.50 -21.87 -45.28
C VAL A 695 7.30 -22.75 -44.89
N PRO A 696 6.31 -22.98 -45.78
CA PRO A 696 5.23 -23.93 -45.52
C PRO A 696 5.77 -25.35 -45.33
N PHE A 697 5.39 -26.01 -44.23
CA PHE A 697 5.90 -27.34 -43.88
C PHE A 697 4.80 -28.23 -43.29
N SER A 698 4.38 -29.23 -44.06
CA SER A 698 3.47 -30.30 -43.60
C SER A 698 4.29 -31.41 -42.95
N HIS A 699 4.04 -31.69 -41.68
CA HIS A 699 4.68 -32.82 -40.98
C HIS A 699 4.15 -34.14 -41.55
N LYS A 700 2.85 -34.20 -41.82
CA LYS A 700 2.15 -35.34 -42.43
C LYS A 700 2.77 -35.84 -43.73
N LEU A 701 3.08 -34.93 -44.66
CA LEU A 701 3.72 -35.33 -45.93
C LEU A 701 5.15 -35.84 -45.71
N HIS A 702 5.91 -35.28 -44.76
CA HIS A 702 7.27 -35.75 -44.47
C HIS A 702 7.27 -37.10 -43.73
N MET A 703 6.34 -37.32 -42.79
CA MET A 703 6.16 -38.61 -42.13
C MET A 703 5.72 -39.70 -43.12
N GLN A 704 4.82 -39.37 -44.06
CA GLN A 704 4.43 -40.28 -45.17
C GLN A 704 5.60 -40.57 -46.13
N ALA A 705 6.54 -39.64 -46.29
CA ALA A 705 7.78 -39.84 -47.03
C ALA A 705 8.88 -40.58 -46.23
N GLY A 706 8.57 -41.09 -45.02
CA GLY A 706 9.48 -41.88 -44.19
C GLY A 706 10.48 -41.06 -43.36
N ALA A 707 10.29 -39.74 -43.24
CA ALA A 707 11.08 -38.93 -42.31
C ALA A 707 10.77 -39.31 -40.85
N LYS A 708 11.73 -39.05 -39.96
CA LYS A 708 11.58 -39.22 -38.52
C LYS A 708 11.76 -37.90 -37.78
N CYS A 709 11.12 -37.77 -36.62
CA CYS A 709 11.19 -36.57 -35.79
C CYS A 709 12.63 -36.20 -35.43
N GLU A 710 13.47 -37.15 -34.99
CA GLU A 710 14.85 -36.90 -34.58
C GLU A 710 15.75 -36.36 -35.70
N ASN A 711 15.42 -36.62 -36.97
CA ASN A 711 16.15 -36.09 -38.13
C ASN A 711 15.91 -34.59 -38.33
N CYS A 712 14.76 -34.07 -37.88
CA CYS A 712 14.34 -32.68 -38.01
C CYS A 712 14.32 -31.92 -36.67
N HIS A 713 14.49 -32.63 -35.56
CA HIS A 713 14.46 -32.08 -34.20
C HIS A 713 15.66 -32.57 -33.38
N PRO A 714 16.85 -31.98 -33.61
CA PRO A 714 18.02 -32.25 -32.79
C PRO A 714 17.83 -31.66 -31.38
N ILE A 715 18.01 -32.49 -30.35
CA ILE A 715 18.06 -32.04 -28.96
C ILE A 715 19.40 -31.37 -28.71
N SER A 716 19.38 -30.15 -28.17
CA SER A 716 20.55 -29.39 -27.70
C SER A 716 21.42 -30.17 -26.69
N GLU A 717 22.69 -29.78 -26.57
CA GLU A 717 23.64 -30.40 -25.62
C GLU A 717 23.14 -30.31 -24.16
N THR A 718 22.62 -29.15 -23.78
CA THR A 718 21.96 -28.85 -22.50
C THR A 718 20.65 -29.62 -22.30
N GLY A 719 20.04 -30.14 -23.37
CA GLY A 719 18.82 -30.94 -23.32
C GLY A 719 17.56 -30.17 -22.94
N ASP A 720 17.62 -28.83 -22.87
CA ASP A 720 16.51 -27.90 -22.62
C ASP A 720 15.73 -27.66 -23.92
N LYS A 721 16.43 -27.35 -25.01
CA LYS A 721 15.86 -26.96 -26.30
C LYS A 721 15.82 -28.11 -27.30
N MET A 722 14.73 -28.14 -28.07
CA MET A 722 14.57 -28.95 -29.28
C MET A 722 14.74 -28.02 -30.49
N GLY A 723 15.68 -28.33 -31.38
CA GLY A 723 16.03 -27.49 -32.52
C GLY A 723 15.21 -27.78 -33.79
N VAL A 724 15.60 -27.08 -34.86
CA VAL A 724 15.24 -27.33 -36.26
C VAL A 724 16.55 -27.24 -37.06
N PRO A 725 16.84 -28.12 -38.03
CA PRO A 725 18.05 -28.04 -38.83
C PRO A 725 18.11 -26.77 -39.70
N ALA A 726 19.31 -26.40 -40.11
CA ALA A 726 19.49 -25.37 -41.13
C ALA A 726 18.78 -25.78 -42.45
N LEU A 727 18.29 -24.79 -43.21
CA LEU A 727 17.55 -25.03 -44.47
C LEU A 727 18.35 -25.83 -45.52
N SER A 728 19.67 -25.78 -45.45
CA SER A 728 20.59 -26.60 -46.25
C SER A 728 20.41 -28.11 -46.01
N GLY A 729 19.92 -28.52 -44.84
CA GLY A 729 19.49 -29.89 -44.54
C GLY A 729 18.24 -30.30 -45.31
N CYS A 730 17.20 -29.45 -45.32
CA CYS A 730 15.98 -29.69 -46.09
C CYS A 730 16.27 -29.84 -47.60
N LEU A 731 17.24 -29.08 -48.12
CA LEU A 731 17.69 -29.19 -49.51
C LEU A 731 18.46 -30.47 -49.85
N GLN A 732 18.87 -31.29 -48.89
CA GLN A 732 19.52 -32.57 -49.21
C GLN A 732 18.57 -33.50 -50.00
N CYS A 733 17.27 -33.49 -49.67
CA CYS A 733 16.22 -34.17 -50.44
C CYS A 733 15.64 -33.26 -51.54
N HIS A 734 15.35 -32.00 -51.22
CA HIS A 734 14.62 -31.10 -52.14
C HIS A 734 15.43 -30.55 -53.33
N ARG A 735 16.70 -30.96 -53.49
CA ARG A 735 17.44 -30.82 -54.76
C ARG A 735 16.90 -31.71 -55.89
N ALA A 736 16.15 -32.77 -55.56
CA ALA A 736 15.55 -33.69 -56.53
C ALA A 736 14.03 -33.90 -56.34
N VAL A 737 13.48 -33.49 -55.19
CA VAL A 737 12.07 -33.70 -54.83
C VAL A 737 11.31 -32.36 -54.84
N LEU A 738 10.28 -32.26 -55.68
CA LEU A 738 9.38 -31.09 -55.80
C LEU A 738 10.11 -29.76 -56.12
N THR A 739 11.15 -29.81 -56.97
CA THR A 739 11.97 -28.64 -57.36
C THR A 739 11.15 -27.46 -57.90
N GLU A 740 10.08 -27.75 -58.64
CA GLU A 740 9.20 -26.75 -59.26
C GLU A 740 8.12 -26.18 -58.31
N SER A 741 8.08 -26.65 -57.06
CA SER A 741 7.15 -26.12 -56.06
C SER A 741 7.59 -24.72 -55.61
N PRO A 742 6.70 -23.70 -55.63
CA PRO A 742 7.03 -22.36 -55.14
C PRO A 742 7.53 -22.34 -53.68
N ALA A 743 7.10 -23.29 -52.85
CA ALA A 743 7.59 -23.44 -51.48
C ALA A 743 9.06 -23.93 -51.44
N ILE A 744 9.46 -24.80 -52.36
CA ILE A 744 10.83 -25.33 -52.47
C ILE A 744 11.75 -24.31 -53.16
N GLN A 745 11.25 -23.57 -54.14
CA GLN A 745 11.97 -22.43 -54.71
C GLN A 745 12.22 -21.33 -53.65
N LYS A 746 11.23 -21.03 -52.80
CA LYS A 746 11.39 -20.13 -51.64
C LYS A 746 12.40 -20.67 -50.61
N LEU A 747 12.35 -21.97 -50.30
CA LEU A 747 13.33 -22.65 -49.44
C LEU A 747 14.76 -22.52 -50.00
N ALA A 748 14.93 -22.70 -51.31
CA ALA A 748 16.22 -22.61 -52.01
C ALA A 748 16.75 -21.17 -52.19
N ALA A 749 15.88 -20.17 -52.07
CA ALA A 749 16.28 -18.77 -51.93
C ALA A 749 16.76 -18.49 -50.50
N LEU A 750 15.90 -18.75 -49.50
CA LEU A 750 16.18 -18.52 -48.08
C LEU A 750 17.42 -19.27 -47.58
N SER A 751 17.73 -20.45 -48.13
CA SER A 751 18.93 -21.22 -47.76
C SER A 751 20.26 -20.57 -48.17
N LYS A 752 20.23 -19.51 -48.99
CA LYS A 752 21.40 -18.75 -49.45
C LYS A 752 21.61 -17.45 -48.66
N GLU A 753 20.65 -17.08 -47.81
CA GLU A 753 20.76 -15.90 -46.96
C GLU A 753 21.73 -16.21 -45.79
N PRO A 754 22.53 -15.22 -45.33
CA PRO A 754 23.54 -15.43 -44.29
C PRO A 754 22.95 -15.57 -42.87
N GLN A 755 21.62 -15.54 -42.73
CA GLN A 755 20.90 -15.68 -41.47
C GLN A 755 19.72 -16.65 -41.66
N PRO A 756 19.47 -17.59 -40.72
CA PRO A 756 18.33 -18.50 -40.82
C PRO A 756 17.00 -17.74 -40.60
N PRO A 757 15.89 -18.18 -41.23
CA PRO A 757 14.59 -17.54 -41.03
C PRO A 757 14.09 -17.73 -39.59
N SER A 758 13.46 -16.70 -39.04
CA SER A 758 12.83 -16.76 -37.72
C SER A 758 11.54 -17.58 -37.78
N TRP A 759 11.64 -18.87 -37.43
CA TRP A 759 10.49 -19.76 -37.28
C TRP A 759 9.55 -19.27 -36.17
N ALA A 760 8.24 -19.34 -36.41
CA ALA A 760 7.25 -18.94 -35.43
C ALA A 760 7.09 -20.04 -34.36
N GLN A 761 7.49 -19.75 -33.13
CA GLN A 761 7.37 -20.67 -32.00
C GLN A 761 5.90 -21.03 -31.74
N VAL A 762 5.58 -22.33 -31.80
CA VAL A 762 4.20 -22.83 -31.64
C VAL A 762 3.85 -23.10 -30.17
N TYR A 763 4.80 -23.59 -29.38
CA TYR A 763 4.64 -23.88 -27.96
C TYR A 763 5.62 -23.05 -27.15
N ARG A 764 5.11 -22.30 -26.16
CA ARG A 764 5.91 -21.53 -25.21
C ARG A 764 5.62 -21.98 -23.79
N LEU A 765 6.66 -22.39 -23.07
CA LEU A 765 6.62 -22.57 -21.62
C LEU A 765 6.81 -21.21 -20.94
N PRO A 766 6.26 -20.98 -19.73
CA PRO A 766 6.55 -19.77 -18.97
C PRO A 766 8.04 -19.69 -18.61
N ASP A 767 8.63 -18.50 -18.64
CA ASP A 767 10.09 -18.31 -18.54
C ASP A 767 10.70 -18.75 -17.19
N PHE A 768 9.88 -18.90 -16.16
CA PHE A 768 10.24 -19.43 -14.83
C PHE A 768 10.17 -20.96 -14.73
N VAL A 769 9.89 -21.68 -15.82
CA VAL A 769 9.78 -23.15 -15.83
C VAL A 769 11.05 -23.78 -16.39
N PHE A 770 11.79 -24.48 -15.53
CA PHE A 770 12.88 -25.33 -15.97
C PHE A 770 12.31 -26.61 -16.62
N PHE A 771 12.55 -26.78 -17.92
CA PHE A 771 12.13 -27.95 -18.67
C PHE A 771 13.30 -28.54 -19.47
N SER A 772 13.34 -29.87 -19.54
CA SER A 772 14.32 -30.60 -20.35
C SER A 772 13.64 -31.66 -21.19
N HIS A 773 13.65 -31.46 -22.51
CA HIS A 773 13.22 -32.47 -23.49
C HIS A 773 13.97 -33.79 -23.28
N ARG A 774 15.29 -33.73 -22.98
CA ARG A 774 16.11 -34.92 -22.72
C ARG A 774 15.60 -35.71 -21.51
N LYS A 775 15.31 -35.05 -20.38
CA LYS A 775 14.80 -35.75 -19.17
C LYS A 775 13.44 -36.41 -19.43
N HIS A 776 12.53 -35.74 -20.13
CA HIS A 776 11.18 -36.26 -20.40
C HIS A 776 11.18 -37.43 -21.41
N LEU A 777 12.00 -37.35 -22.47
CA LEU A 777 12.15 -38.45 -23.42
C LEU A 777 12.80 -39.69 -22.76
N ASN A 778 13.82 -39.48 -21.92
CA ASN A 778 14.41 -40.57 -21.12
C ASN A 778 13.42 -41.20 -20.12
N ALA A 779 12.37 -40.46 -19.73
CA ALA A 779 11.28 -40.94 -18.86
C ALA A 779 10.06 -41.50 -19.64
N GLY A 780 10.20 -41.77 -20.94
CA GLY A 780 9.12 -42.34 -21.77
C GLY A 780 7.92 -41.41 -21.94
N ALA A 781 8.14 -40.10 -22.03
CA ALA A 781 7.12 -39.15 -22.47
C ALA A 781 7.16 -39.00 -23.99
N GLU A 782 6.09 -39.39 -24.68
CA GLU A 782 5.95 -39.22 -26.12
C GLU A 782 5.68 -37.75 -26.48
N CYS A 783 6.23 -37.27 -27.60
CA CYS A 783 6.05 -35.89 -28.07
C CYS A 783 4.57 -35.49 -28.20
N ALA A 784 3.69 -36.44 -28.55
CA ALA A 784 2.27 -36.18 -28.73
C ALA A 784 1.51 -35.85 -27.42
N VAL A 785 2.05 -36.20 -26.26
CA VAL A 785 1.51 -35.80 -24.95
C VAL A 785 1.55 -34.28 -24.79
N CYS A 786 2.66 -33.66 -25.19
CA CYS A 786 2.91 -32.22 -25.01
C CYS A 786 2.60 -31.38 -26.26
N HIS A 787 2.54 -31.99 -27.45
CA HIS A 787 2.37 -31.26 -28.72
C HIS A 787 1.15 -31.67 -29.57
N GLY A 788 0.39 -32.67 -29.14
CA GLY A 788 -0.68 -33.26 -29.96
C GLY A 788 -0.14 -34.13 -31.10
N PRO A 789 -1.00 -34.64 -32.00
CA PRO A 789 -0.60 -35.54 -33.08
C PRO A 789 0.07 -34.77 -34.24
N VAL A 790 1.22 -34.15 -33.96
CA VAL A 790 2.05 -33.36 -34.89
C VAL A 790 2.30 -34.09 -36.21
N GLN A 791 2.53 -35.40 -36.16
CA GLN A 791 2.74 -36.26 -37.33
C GLN A 791 1.58 -36.22 -38.34
N ASP A 792 0.37 -35.84 -37.93
CA ASP A 792 -0.85 -35.82 -38.74
C ASP A 792 -1.24 -34.40 -39.18
N ARG A 793 -0.32 -33.43 -39.04
CA ARG A 793 -0.59 -32.00 -39.23
C ARG A 793 0.08 -31.43 -40.48
N ASP A 794 -0.72 -30.76 -41.31
CA ASP A 794 -0.25 -30.00 -42.49
C ASP A 794 0.22 -28.57 -42.13
N THR A 795 -0.23 -28.04 -40.99
CA THR A 795 0.23 -26.80 -40.34
C THR A 795 0.12 -26.96 -38.82
N LEU A 796 0.90 -26.21 -38.03
CA LEU A 796 0.93 -26.37 -36.56
C LEU A 796 0.26 -25.22 -35.80
N TRP A 797 -0.32 -25.55 -34.64
CA TRP A 797 -0.86 -24.64 -33.63
C TRP A 797 -0.68 -25.24 -32.23
N GLN A 798 -0.95 -24.46 -31.19
CA GLN A 798 -0.93 -24.96 -29.81
C GLN A 798 -2.22 -25.76 -29.52
N GLU A 799 -2.14 -27.09 -29.72
CA GLU A 799 -3.22 -28.06 -29.52
C GLU A 799 -3.22 -28.70 -28.12
N LYS A 800 -2.16 -28.46 -27.32
CA LYS A 800 -2.03 -28.90 -25.94
C LYS A 800 -1.68 -27.74 -25.01
N GLU A 801 -2.19 -27.81 -23.79
CA GLU A 801 -1.75 -26.92 -22.71
C GLU A 801 -0.40 -27.41 -22.16
N VAL A 802 0.55 -26.49 -22.04
CA VAL A 802 1.90 -26.74 -21.49
C VAL A 802 2.21 -25.79 -20.32
N SER A 803 1.17 -25.42 -19.57
CA SER A 803 1.28 -24.61 -18.35
C SER A 803 1.89 -25.41 -17.19
N MET A 804 2.26 -24.73 -16.10
CA MET A 804 2.63 -25.40 -14.86
C MET A 804 1.52 -26.29 -14.30
N VAL A 805 0.25 -25.97 -14.53
CA VAL A 805 -0.89 -26.81 -14.11
C VAL A 805 -0.89 -28.12 -14.90
N ALA A 806 -0.67 -28.07 -16.21
CA ALA A 806 -0.52 -29.24 -17.06
C ALA A 806 0.72 -30.09 -16.69
N CYS A 807 1.86 -29.45 -16.41
CA CYS A 807 3.09 -30.13 -15.96
C CYS A 807 2.87 -30.85 -14.61
N VAL A 808 2.34 -30.16 -13.60
CA VAL A 808 2.05 -30.73 -12.27
C VAL A 808 0.99 -31.83 -12.35
N GLY A 809 -0.03 -31.67 -13.21
CA GLY A 809 -1.03 -32.71 -13.47
C GLY A 809 -0.42 -33.98 -14.09
N CYS A 810 0.44 -33.82 -15.10
CA CYS A 810 1.16 -34.92 -15.74
C CYS A 810 2.12 -35.62 -14.77
N HIS A 811 2.84 -34.87 -13.94
CA HIS A 811 3.75 -35.41 -12.93
C HIS A 811 2.98 -36.20 -11.85
N LYS A 812 1.87 -35.67 -11.33
CA LYS A 812 0.98 -36.39 -10.40
C LYS A 812 0.46 -37.69 -11.02
N LEU A 813 0.00 -37.66 -12.27
CA LEU A 813 -0.48 -38.84 -13.00
C LEU A 813 0.61 -39.91 -13.18
N ARG A 814 1.85 -39.50 -13.51
CA ARG A 814 3.01 -40.39 -13.68
C ARG A 814 3.78 -40.69 -12.39
N LYS A 815 3.31 -40.23 -11.22
CA LYS A 815 3.97 -40.33 -9.91
C LYS A 815 5.41 -39.77 -9.89
N ALA A 816 5.67 -38.76 -10.71
CA ALA A 816 6.92 -38.01 -10.71
C ALA A 816 6.89 -36.88 -9.66
N SER A 817 8.07 -36.43 -9.22
CA SER A 817 8.19 -35.34 -8.25
C SER A 817 7.64 -34.01 -8.80
N ILE A 818 7.03 -33.22 -7.93
CA ILE A 818 6.47 -31.88 -8.19
C ILE A 818 7.15 -30.80 -7.33
N ASN A 819 8.34 -31.08 -6.81
CA ASN A 819 9.09 -30.14 -5.97
C ASN A 819 9.50 -28.89 -6.76
N CYS A 820 9.47 -27.73 -6.09
CA CYS A 820 9.72 -26.43 -6.71
C CYS A 820 11.15 -26.28 -7.28
N ASP A 821 12.15 -26.89 -6.64
CA ASP A 821 13.54 -26.91 -7.11
C ASP A 821 13.67 -27.58 -8.50
N LEU A 822 12.97 -28.70 -8.70
CA LEU A 822 12.98 -29.45 -9.96
C LEU A 822 12.22 -28.74 -11.09
N CYS A 823 11.18 -27.97 -10.77
CA CYS A 823 10.36 -27.25 -11.75
C CYS A 823 10.86 -25.82 -12.05
N HIS A 824 11.62 -25.20 -11.15
CA HIS A 824 12.02 -23.79 -11.26
C HIS A 824 13.54 -23.57 -11.15
N ASN A 825 14.35 -24.63 -11.01
CA ASN A 825 15.81 -24.58 -10.89
C ASN A 825 16.28 -23.65 -9.74
N ILE A 826 15.55 -23.67 -8.62
CA ILE A 826 15.87 -22.89 -7.41
C ILE A 826 17.05 -23.55 -6.69
N GLY A 827 18.28 -23.17 -7.05
CA GLY A 827 19.51 -23.72 -6.43
C GLY A 827 20.72 -23.85 -7.35
N ARG A 828 20.98 -22.87 -8.22
CA ARG A 828 22.20 -22.74 -9.03
C ARG A 828 22.59 -21.29 -9.20
#